data_AF-A0A2E8D3G6-F1
#
_entry.id   AF-A0A2E8D3G6-F1
#
_cell.length_a   1.000
_cell.length_b   1.000
_cell.length_c   1.000
_cell.angle_alpha   90.00
_cell.angle_beta   90.00
_cell.angle_gamma   90.00
#
_symmetry.space_group_name_H-M   'P 1'
#
loop_
_entity.id
_entity.type
_entity.pdbx_description
1 polymer ?
#
loop_
_entity_poly.entity_id
_entity_poly.type
_entity_poly.pdbx_seq_one_letter_code
_entity_poly.pdbx_strand_id
1 'polypeptide(L)'
;MALSLLAFALTLCSVSFGHCAEELAGRLRPLIANHEGDVAVAIRHLETGEAFQHDGGKVMPTASLIKFPVMVEAYRQSTTGEADLDSMIELRDEDRVPGSGILTNHFSSGARLSLRDAIRLMIVYSDNTATNLVLDRIGLKSTADTMQTLGFLDTKIHAKVFRRDTSLYPQRSSKYGLGSTTAIEAVRLYELLHKRRLITAEASDAMLDHLLHCDDRRKLAAMLPTGTEIAHKGGAVSRVRCDAGIIYSPSGPIAICVLTANNQDRSWGKDNAAEQLCARIAKTAYDHFNPAGNTDVRPLVTELRQGSSGELVEALQRTLNKRLTPSPMLDIDGDFGPVTEAAVIRFQAANDLKQTGVMTKSTWESLGPLQMQDDPVSSPDVVNTQTIEKTPPGELDGPPHVTCKAWAIGDAATGDPLWQHDADSQLDIASTTKIMTAYIVFTLAERDASVLDETVIFSQRADDTPGSTAGIRVGERLPVRELLYGLLLPSGNDASVALAEHFGRRLSKSKEDSEDIDPLDHFIAEMNRTAERVGMKLTHFENPHGLTAAGHQSSASDLLRLASASMKLPDFRDYVGTKQRGCTVIGAGGYVRNVKWVNTNKLLSTEGYVGVKTGTTRAAGACLVSCERRGDEELIVIVLGAQSSGARYVDARNLFRFAWRERGGVE
;
A
#
# COMPACT_ATOMS: atom_id res chain seq x y z
N MET A 1 -29.60 -62.93 42.90
CA MET A 1 -30.27 -61.86 43.68
C MET A 1 -29.18 -60.86 44.06
N ALA A 2 -29.38 -59.60 43.66
CA ALA A 2 -28.67 -58.37 44.06
C ALA A 2 -27.17 -58.20 43.72
N LEU A 3 -26.92 -57.55 42.57
CA LEU A 3 -25.80 -56.62 42.37
C LEU A 3 -25.89 -55.48 43.41
N SER A 4 -24.77 -55.07 43.99
CA SER A 4 -24.66 -53.79 44.71
C SER A 4 -23.70 -52.88 43.96
N LEU A 5 -24.26 -51.86 43.31
CA LEU A 5 -23.55 -50.70 42.77
C LEU A 5 -23.08 -49.83 43.93
N LEU A 6 -21.77 -49.56 44.03
CA LEU A 6 -21.27 -48.37 44.72
C LEU A 6 -20.99 -47.29 43.68
N ALA A 7 -21.88 -46.31 43.63
CA ALA A 7 -21.67 -45.06 42.93
C ALA A 7 -20.75 -44.17 43.77
N PHE A 8 -19.52 -43.94 43.30
CA PHE A 8 -18.69 -42.85 43.80
C PHE A 8 -18.99 -41.60 42.96
N ALA A 9 -19.48 -40.57 43.64
CA ALA A 9 -19.90 -39.31 43.05
C ALA A 9 -18.75 -38.64 42.29
N LEU A 10 -18.94 -38.44 40.98
CA LEU A 10 -18.24 -37.39 40.25
C LEU A 10 -18.75 -36.05 40.77
N THR A 11 -17.93 -35.38 41.58
CA THR A 11 -18.02 -33.93 41.73
C THR A 11 -17.80 -33.29 40.36
N LEU A 12 -18.91 -32.94 39.71
CA LEU A 12 -18.95 -32.00 38.60
C LEU A 12 -18.40 -30.66 39.09
N CYS A 13 -17.10 -30.44 38.93
CA CYS A 13 -16.61 -29.09 38.66
C CYS A 13 -17.18 -28.72 37.30
N SER A 14 -18.36 -28.10 37.30
CA SER A 14 -18.88 -27.37 36.15
C SER A 14 -17.97 -26.16 35.91
N VAL A 15 -16.89 -26.40 35.17
CA VAL A 15 -16.16 -25.30 34.54
C VAL A 15 -17.14 -24.67 33.55
N SER A 16 -17.40 -23.39 33.71
CA SER A 16 -18.34 -22.59 32.92
C SER A 16 -17.87 -22.47 31.46
N PHE A 17 -18.04 -23.52 30.65
CA PHE A 17 -17.68 -23.55 29.23
C PHE A 17 -18.85 -23.18 28.29
N GLY A 18 -20.05 -22.91 28.82
CA GLY A 18 -21.26 -22.78 28.00
C GLY A 18 -21.67 -21.37 27.55
N HIS A 19 -21.18 -20.31 28.20
CA HIS A 19 -21.74 -18.96 27.96
C HIS A 19 -21.02 -18.19 26.86
N CYS A 20 -19.68 -18.25 26.79
CA CYS A 20 -18.89 -17.48 25.81
C CYS A 20 -19.05 -18.03 24.37
N ALA A 21 -19.08 -19.36 24.21
CA ALA A 21 -19.28 -19.98 22.90
C ALA A 21 -20.66 -19.69 22.28
N GLU A 22 -21.72 -19.54 23.10
CA GLU A 22 -23.05 -19.16 22.60
C GLU A 22 -23.13 -17.69 22.20
N GLU A 23 -22.34 -16.80 22.80
CA GLU A 23 -22.26 -15.38 22.39
C GLU A 23 -21.63 -15.25 20.99
N LEU A 24 -20.50 -15.92 20.74
CA LEU A 24 -19.89 -15.97 19.41
C LEU A 24 -20.86 -16.57 18.38
N ALA A 25 -21.55 -17.65 18.75
CA ALA A 25 -22.53 -18.30 17.88
C ALA A 25 -23.71 -17.37 17.55
N GLY A 26 -24.20 -16.61 18.53
CA GLY A 26 -25.28 -15.62 18.36
C GLY A 26 -24.94 -14.52 17.37
N ARG A 27 -23.67 -14.11 17.30
CA ARG A 27 -23.18 -13.09 16.35
C ARG A 27 -22.90 -13.65 14.95
N LEU A 28 -22.45 -14.90 14.86
CA LEU A 28 -22.06 -15.52 13.58
C LEU A 28 -23.23 -16.14 12.82
N ARG A 29 -24.18 -16.81 13.51
CA ARG A 29 -25.32 -17.48 12.86
C ARG A 29 -26.12 -16.56 11.92
N PRO A 30 -26.42 -15.29 12.27
CA PRO A 30 -27.14 -14.37 11.37
C PRO A 30 -26.34 -14.02 10.11
N LEU A 31 -25.02 -13.81 10.22
CA LEU A 31 -24.17 -13.51 9.08
C LEU A 31 -24.17 -14.67 8.07
N ILE A 32 -24.10 -15.89 8.59
CA ILE A 32 -24.10 -17.12 7.79
C ILE A 32 -25.48 -17.34 7.14
N ALA A 33 -26.56 -17.19 7.89
CA ALA A 33 -27.93 -17.38 7.40
C ALA A 33 -28.32 -16.40 6.28
N ASN A 34 -27.74 -15.19 6.29
CA ASN A 34 -27.99 -14.16 5.27
C ASN A 34 -27.19 -14.36 3.98
N HIS A 35 -26.29 -15.35 3.91
CA HIS A 35 -25.48 -15.59 2.72
C HIS A 35 -26.20 -16.49 1.72
N GLU A 36 -26.29 -16.06 0.46
CA GLU A 36 -26.88 -16.85 -0.63
C GLU A 36 -25.86 -17.85 -1.22
N GLY A 37 -25.67 -18.95 -0.51
CA GLY A 37 -24.79 -20.05 -0.91
C GLY A 37 -24.60 -21.07 0.22
N ASP A 38 -23.84 -22.13 -0.06
CA ASP A 38 -23.39 -23.05 0.98
C ASP A 38 -22.26 -22.41 1.79
N VAL A 39 -22.32 -22.51 3.12
CA VAL A 39 -21.30 -21.99 4.03
C VAL A 39 -20.88 -23.08 5.01
N ALA A 40 -19.58 -23.24 5.23
CA ALA A 40 -19.03 -24.03 6.33
C ALA A 40 -17.95 -23.23 7.05
N VAL A 41 -18.01 -23.21 8.38
CA VAL A 41 -17.14 -22.41 9.25
C VAL A 41 -16.63 -23.27 10.39
N ALA A 42 -15.35 -23.10 10.72
CA ALA A 42 -14.76 -23.55 11.97
C ALA A 42 -13.84 -22.45 12.52
N ILE A 43 -13.94 -22.17 13.81
CA ILE A 43 -13.13 -21.19 14.53
C ILE A 43 -12.68 -21.82 15.84
N ARG A 44 -11.44 -21.58 16.23
CA ARG A 44 -10.89 -21.99 17.52
C ARG A 44 -9.87 -20.99 18.03
N HIS A 45 -10.06 -20.50 19.25
CA HIS A 45 -9.02 -19.80 19.98
C HIS A 45 -8.00 -20.83 20.51
N LEU A 46 -6.75 -20.72 20.09
CA LEU A 46 -5.76 -21.80 20.25
C LEU A 46 -5.25 -21.96 21.68
N GLU A 47 -5.38 -20.93 22.52
CA GLU A 47 -4.98 -20.96 23.92
C GLU A 47 -6.12 -21.40 24.85
N THR A 48 -7.30 -20.78 24.71
CA THR A 48 -8.47 -21.07 25.59
C THR A 48 -9.22 -22.32 25.16
N GLY A 49 -9.08 -22.73 23.90
CA GLY A 49 -9.80 -23.86 23.32
C GLY A 49 -11.25 -23.57 22.95
N GLU A 50 -11.76 -22.37 23.21
CA GLU A 50 -13.09 -21.93 22.80
C GLU A 50 -13.24 -22.03 21.28
N ALA A 51 -14.37 -22.53 20.82
CA ALA A 51 -14.57 -22.87 19.42
C ALA A 51 -16.01 -22.65 18.95
N PHE A 52 -16.15 -22.39 17.65
CA PHE A 52 -17.42 -22.30 16.94
C PHE A 52 -17.36 -23.14 15.66
N GLN A 53 -18.48 -23.78 15.32
CA GLN A 53 -18.63 -24.53 14.06
C GLN A 53 -20.01 -24.33 13.46
N HIS A 54 -20.07 -24.21 12.14
CA HIS A 54 -21.29 -24.27 11.33
C HIS A 54 -21.00 -25.13 10.11
N ASP A 55 -21.72 -26.25 9.93
CA ASP A 55 -21.44 -27.23 8.88
C ASP A 55 -19.95 -27.63 8.80
N GLY A 56 -19.23 -27.62 9.94
CA GLY A 56 -17.77 -27.70 9.96
C GLY A 56 -17.19 -29.00 9.36
N GLY A 57 -17.96 -30.09 9.39
CA GLY A 57 -17.61 -31.38 8.78
C GLY A 57 -18.10 -31.57 7.34
N LYS A 58 -18.78 -30.58 6.75
CA LYS A 58 -19.25 -30.63 5.36
C LYS A 58 -18.06 -30.52 4.41
N VAL A 59 -17.96 -31.45 3.46
CA VAL A 59 -16.93 -31.42 2.42
C VAL A 59 -17.26 -30.34 1.40
N MET A 60 -16.35 -29.38 1.27
CA MET A 60 -16.52 -28.18 0.47
C MET A 60 -15.36 -28.02 -0.54
N PRO A 61 -15.61 -27.35 -1.70
CA PRO A 61 -14.55 -27.01 -2.63
C PRO A 61 -13.60 -25.97 -2.02
N THR A 62 -12.31 -26.09 -2.34
CA THR A 62 -11.25 -25.25 -1.77
C THR A 62 -10.67 -24.24 -2.74
N ALA A 63 -10.93 -24.37 -4.05
CA ALA A 63 -10.19 -23.61 -5.05
C ALA A 63 -8.67 -23.65 -4.75
N SER A 64 -8.01 -22.50 -4.58
CA SER A 64 -6.58 -22.41 -4.28
C SER A 64 -6.20 -22.59 -2.80
N LEU A 65 -7.14 -22.70 -1.86
CA LEU A 65 -6.83 -23.02 -0.46
C LEU A 65 -6.08 -24.37 -0.34
N ILE A 66 -6.33 -25.30 -1.27
CA ILE A 66 -5.65 -26.61 -1.31
C ILE A 66 -4.14 -26.54 -1.53
N LYS A 67 -3.60 -25.38 -1.92
CA LYS A 67 -2.16 -25.17 -2.09
C LYS A 67 -1.40 -25.24 -0.76
N PHE A 68 -2.06 -25.01 0.38
CA PHE A 68 -1.43 -25.20 1.68
C PHE A 68 -1.04 -26.68 1.92
N PRO A 69 -1.92 -27.67 1.77
CA PRO A 69 -1.55 -29.09 1.76
C PRO A 69 -0.40 -29.47 0.80
N VAL A 70 -0.32 -28.85 -0.38
CA VAL A 70 0.80 -29.06 -1.33
C VAL A 70 2.12 -28.59 -0.72
N MET A 71 2.13 -27.43 -0.07
CA MET A 71 3.29 -26.95 0.68
C MET A 71 3.65 -27.88 1.84
N VAL A 72 2.66 -28.40 2.58
CA VAL A 72 2.91 -29.37 3.67
C VAL A 72 3.67 -30.59 3.17
N GLU A 73 3.29 -31.13 2.02
CA GLU A 73 4.02 -32.27 1.44
C GLU A 73 5.43 -31.90 0.99
N ALA A 74 5.63 -30.74 0.38
CA ALA A 74 6.96 -30.30 -0.02
C ALA A 74 7.93 -30.19 1.17
N TYR A 75 7.45 -29.66 2.30
CA TYR A 75 8.23 -29.57 3.54
C TYR A 75 8.42 -30.92 4.23
N ARG A 76 7.45 -31.85 4.13
CA ARG A 76 7.66 -33.24 4.55
C ARG A 76 8.81 -33.88 3.77
N GLN A 77 8.78 -33.81 2.43
CA GLN A 77 9.83 -34.36 1.58
C GLN A 77 11.18 -33.70 1.83
N SER A 78 11.20 -32.40 2.08
CA SER A 78 12.44 -31.71 2.47
C SER A 78 13.02 -32.24 3.77
N THR A 79 12.15 -32.50 4.76
CA THR A 79 12.57 -33.03 6.06
C THR A 79 13.07 -34.48 5.95
N THR A 80 12.48 -35.29 5.08
CA THR A 80 12.89 -36.69 4.86
C THR A 80 14.03 -36.85 3.84
N GLY A 81 14.49 -35.75 3.23
CA GLY A 81 15.55 -35.76 2.21
C GLY A 81 15.09 -36.24 0.82
N GLU A 82 13.78 -36.41 0.60
CA GLU A 82 13.20 -36.78 -0.70
C GLU A 82 13.17 -35.60 -1.69
N ALA A 83 13.11 -34.37 -1.18
CA ALA A 83 13.21 -33.14 -1.97
C ALA A 83 14.22 -32.17 -1.35
N ASP A 84 14.85 -31.36 -2.20
CA ASP A 84 15.70 -30.26 -1.76
C ASP A 84 15.00 -28.94 -2.11
N LEU A 85 14.73 -28.11 -1.09
CA LEU A 85 14.06 -26.82 -1.27
C LEU A 85 14.91 -25.85 -2.08
N ASP A 86 16.23 -26.00 -2.08
CA ASP A 86 17.14 -25.15 -2.85
C ASP A 86 17.39 -25.69 -4.27
N SER A 87 16.81 -26.86 -4.61
CA SER A 87 16.88 -27.38 -5.97
C SER A 87 16.16 -26.48 -6.96
N MET A 88 16.85 -26.17 -8.06
CA MET A 88 16.35 -25.26 -9.08
C MET A 88 15.38 -25.97 -10.03
N ILE A 89 14.20 -25.40 -10.19
CA ILE A 89 13.18 -25.77 -11.16
C ILE A 89 13.28 -24.80 -12.34
N GLU A 90 13.23 -25.32 -13.56
CA GLU A 90 13.19 -24.53 -14.78
C GLU A 90 11.72 -24.32 -15.21
N LEU A 91 11.35 -23.08 -15.51
CA LEU A 91 10.06 -22.72 -16.09
C LEU A 91 10.12 -22.89 -17.61
N ARG A 92 9.31 -23.77 -18.18
CA ARG A 92 9.14 -23.93 -19.63
C ARG A 92 7.82 -23.34 -20.10
N ASP A 93 7.69 -23.11 -21.41
CA ASP A 93 6.45 -22.59 -21.98
C ASP A 93 5.26 -23.54 -21.76
N GLU A 94 5.50 -24.86 -21.76
CA GLU A 94 4.46 -25.89 -21.53
C GLU A 94 3.92 -25.93 -20.09
N ASP A 95 4.69 -25.41 -19.12
CA ASP A 95 4.30 -25.36 -17.71
C ASP A 95 3.32 -24.22 -17.41
N ARG A 96 3.23 -23.24 -18.31
CA ARG A 96 2.44 -22.02 -18.12
C ARG A 96 0.95 -22.34 -18.18
N VAL A 97 0.22 -21.88 -17.17
CA VAL A 97 -1.23 -22.01 -17.07
C VAL A 97 -1.86 -20.65 -16.73
N PRO A 98 -3.10 -20.39 -17.18
CA PRO A 98 -3.75 -19.11 -16.94
C PRO A 98 -4.19 -18.92 -15.47
N GLY A 99 -4.75 -17.75 -15.16
CA GLY A 99 -5.29 -17.41 -13.84
C GLY A 99 -4.30 -16.66 -12.95
N SER A 100 -4.42 -16.81 -11.63
CA SER A 100 -3.58 -16.12 -10.65
C SER A 100 -2.13 -16.57 -10.70
N GLY A 101 -1.21 -15.62 -10.54
CA GLY A 101 0.24 -15.86 -10.52
C GLY A 101 1.01 -14.80 -11.28
N ILE A 102 2.33 -14.83 -11.11
CA ILE A 102 3.26 -13.92 -11.79
C ILE A 102 4.11 -14.65 -12.84
N LEU A 103 4.33 -15.97 -12.70
CA LEU A 103 5.25 -16.71 -13.57
C LEU A 103 4.81 -16.70 -15.04
N THR A 104 3.51 -16.86 -15.30
CA THR A 104 2.98 -16.91 -16.66
C THR A 104 3.20 -15.61 -17.44
N ASN A 105 3.07 -14.46 -16.77
CA ASN A 105 3.00 -13.16 -17.43
C ASN A 105 4.29 -12.32 -17.29
N HIS A 106 5.13 -12.60 -16.30
CA HIS A 106 6.27 -11.73 -15.96
C HIS A 106 7.64 -12.42 -16.08
N PHE A 107 7.68 -13.74 -16.25
CA PHE A 107 8.93 -14.48 -16.40
C PHE A 107 9.05 -15.03 -17.81
N SER A 108 10.28 -15.22 -18.29
CA SER A 108 10.57 -15.84 -19.59
C SER A 108 10.76 -17.35 -19.46
N SER A 109 10.55 -18.08 -20.55
CA SER A 109 10.91 -19.51 -20.66
C SER A 109 12.40 -19.68 -20.40
N GLY A 110 12.78 -20.74 -19.69
CA GLY A 110 14.16 -20.98 -19.21
C GLY A 110 14.51 -20.27 -17.90
N ALA A 111 13.62 -19.46 -17.32
CA ALA A 111 13.83 -18.90 -15.99
C ALA A 111 13.95 -20.03 -14.96
N ARG A 112 14.89 -19.90 -14.02
CA ARG A 112 15.12 -20.89 -12.96
C ARG A 112 14.83 -20.29 -11.61
N LEU A 113 14.06 -21.01 -10.80
CA LEU A 113 13.69 -20.64 -9.44
C LEU A 113 13.87 -21.84 -8.51
N SER A 114 14.20 -21.62 -7.24
CA SER A 114 14.28 -22.71 -6.27
C SER A 114 12.89 -23.33 -6.02
N LEU A 115 12.82 -24.58 -5.58
CA LEU A 115 11.56 -25.19 -5.11
C LEU A 115 10.94 -24.34 -3.99
N ARG A 116 11.77 -23.76 -3.11
CA ARG A 116 11.32 -22.82 -2.06
C ARG A 116 10.64 -21.59 -2.64
N ASP A 117 11.19 -20.98 -3.68
CA ASP A 117 10.61 -19.81 -4.33
C ASP A 117 9.31 -20.18 -5.07
N ALA A 118 9.27 -21.33 -5.72
CA ALA A 118 8.04 -21.83 -6.35
C ALA A 118 6.93 -22.03 -5.30
N ILE A 119 7.24 -22.59 -4.13
CA ILE A 119 6.31 -22.70 -3.00
C ILE A 119 5.87 -21.30 -2.51
N ARG A 120 6.81 -20.36 -2.38
CA ARG A 120 6.49 -18.98 -1.97
C ARG A 120 5.51 -18.33 -2.95
N LEU A 121 5.78 -18.38 -4.26
CA LEU A 121 4.88 -17.85 -5.29
C LEU A 121 3.51 -18.55 -5.29
N MET A 122 3.49 -19.86 -5.06
CA MET A 122 2.27 -20.67 -4.94
C MET A 122 1.39 -20.22 -3.76
N ILE A 123 1.98 -19.80 -2.64
CA ILE A 123 1.23 -19.36 -1.44
C ILE A 123 0.91 -17.86 -1.49
N VAL A 124 1.91 -17.02 -1.73
CA VAL A 124 1.83 -15.55 -1.67
C VAL A 124 0.88 -14.99 -2.75
N TYR A 125 1.17 -15.29 -4.02
CA TYR A 125 0.39 -14.80 -5.16
C TYR A 125 -0.65 -15.80 -5.65
N SER A 126 -0.79 -16.93 -4.94
CA SER A 126 -1.64 -18.03 -5.37
C SER A 126 -1.30 -18.50 -6.80
N ASP A 127 -0.02 -18.52 -7.17
CA ASP A 127 0.44 -18.75 -8.56
C ASP A 127 0.10 -20.16 -9.04
N ASN A 128 -0.63 -20.27 -10.15
CA ASN A 128 -1.09 -21.54 -10.72
C ASN A 128 0.02 -22.32 -11.43
N THR A 129 0.93 -21.65 -12.10
CA THR A 129 2.09 -22.27 -12.74
C THR A 129 3.06 -22.79 -11.70
N ALA A 130 3.37 -21.98 -10.68
CA ALA A 130 4.20 -22.40 -9.56
C ALA A 130 3.60 -23.62 -8.85
N THR A 131 2.26 -23.66 -8.69
CA THR A 131 1.57 -24.84 -8.12
C THR A 131 1.86 -26.10 -8.92
N ASN A 132 1.78 -26.03 -10.24
CA ASN A 132 2.04 -27.18 -11.10
C ASN A 132 3.50 -27.61 -11.07
N LEU A 133 4.44 -26.66 -11.09
CA LEU A 133 5.88 -26.92 -10.95
C LEU A 133 6.22 -27.61 -9.63
N VAL A 134 5.61 -27.14 -8.52
CA VAL A 134 5.77 -27.78 -7.21
C VAL A 134 5.20 -29.20 -7.23
N LEU A 135 4.00 -29.39 -7.80
CA LEU A 135 3.37 -30.72 -7.92
C LEU A 135 4.15 -31.69 -8.79
N ASP A 136 4.83 -31.21 -9.83
CA ASP A 136 5.72 -32.04 -10.65
C ASP A 136 6.96 -32.48 -9.87
N ARG A 137 7.45 -31.62 -8.97
CA ARG A 137 8.62 -31.93 -8.14
C ARG A 137 8.31 -32.91 -7.02
N ILE A 138 7.15 -32.78 -6.37
CA ILE A 138 6.80 -33.56 -5.16
C ILE A 138 5.83 -34.71 -5.44
N GLY A 139 5.13 -34.68 -6.57
CA GLY A 139 4.10 -35.66 -6.94
C GLY A 139 2.73 -35.35 -6.35
N LEU A 140 1.72 -35.32 -7.23
CA LEU A 140 0.32 -35.10 -6.86
C LEU A 140 -0.22 -36.17 -5.89
N LYS A 141 0.14 -37.44 -6.10
CA LYS A 141 -0.28 -38.55 -5.24
C LYS A 141 0.32 -38.44 -3.84
N SER A 142 1.60 -38.06 -3.73
CA SER A 142 2.30 -37.91 -2.45
C SER A 142 1.61 -36.90 -1.54
N THR A 143 1.08 -35.80 -2.12
CA THR A 143 0.30 -34.82 -1.35
C THR A 143 -0.95 -35.46 -0.73
N ALA A 144 -1.67 -36.28 -1.49
CA ALA A 144 -2.86 -36.96 -0.99
C ALA A 144 -2.52 -38.02 0.07
N ASP A 145 -1.44 -38.79 -0.13
CA ASP A 145 -0.97 -39.81 0.82
C ASP A 145 -0.54 -39.18 2.15
N THR A 146 0.11 -38.00 2.11
CA THR A 146 0.51 -37.26 3.33
C THR A 146 -0.69 -36.72 4.09
N MET A 147 -1.68 -36.14 3.42
CA MET A 147 -2.92 -35.73 4.10
C MET A 147 -3.63 -36.92 4.75
N GLN A 148 -3.69 -38.06 4.07
CA GLN A 148 -4.25 -39.29 4.63
C GLN A 148 -3.47 -39.78 5.87
N THR A 149 -2.14 -39.77 5.80
CA THR A 149 -1.25 -40.20 6.90
C THR A 149 -1.39 -39.31 8.13
N LEU A 150 -1.55 -38.00 7.93
CA LEU A 150 -1.79 -37.03 9.00
C LEU A 150 -3.24 -37.06 9.52
N GLY A 151 -4.13 -37.85 8.92
CA GLY A 151 -5.52 -38.02 9.34
C GLY A 151 -6.47 -36.93 8.83
N PHE A 152 -6.15 -36.27 7.72
CA PHE A 152 -7.01 -35.33 7.00
C PHE A 152 -7.63 -36.03 5.78
N LEU A 153 -8.72 -36.76 6.03
CA LEU A 153 -9.30 -37.69 5.06
C LEU A 153 -10.05 -36.99 3.93
N ASP A 154 -10.53 -35.76 4.15
CA ASP A 154 -11.28 -35.00 3.15
C ASP A 154 -10.50 -33.86 2.51
N THR A 155 -9.32 -33.53 3.04
CA THR A 155 -8.38 -32.56 2.48
C THR A 155 -7.60 -33.20 1.34
N LYS A 156 -8.09 -32.98 0.11
CA LYS A 156 -7.55 -33.63 -1.09
C LYS A 156 -7.34 -32.62 -2.21
N ILE A 157 -6.12 -32.55 -2.72
CA ILE A 157 -5.89 -32.04 -4.06
C ILE A 157 -6.29 -33.11 -5.06
N HIS A 158 -7.07 -32.71 -6.07
CA HIS A 158 -7.61 -33.68 -7.01
C HIS A 158 -6.78 -33.78 -8.29
N ALA A 159 -6.31 -32.66 -8.82
CA ALA A 159 -5.61 -32.57 -10.10
C ALA A 159 -4.57 -31.44 -10.09
N LYS A 160 -3.69 -31.43 -11.09
CA LYS A 160 -2.89 -30.25 -11.43
C LYS A 160 -3.81 -29.12 -11.92
N VAL A 161 -3.41 -27.87 -11.64
CA VAL A 161 -4.19 -26.68 -11.97
C VAL A 161 -4.35 -26.56 -13.49
N PHE A 162 -5.59 -26.34 -13.95
CA PHE A 162 -5.98 -26.35 -15.37
C PHE A 162 -5.72 -27.65 -16.15
N ARG A 163 -5.38 -28.76 -15.46
CA ARG A 163 -5.09 -30.07 -16.07
C ARG A 163 -5.97 -31.15 -15.44
N ARG A 164 -7.30 -31.07 -15.63
CA ARG A 164 -8.28 -31.97 -15.00
C ARG A 164 -8.10 -33.44 -15.37
N ASP A 165 -7.49 -33.69 -16.53
CA ASP A 165 -7.06 -35.01 -17.02
C ASP A 165 -6.09 -35.72 -16.07
N THR A 166 -5.34 -34.98 -15.25
CA THR A 166 -4.42 -35.53 -14.23
C THR A 166 -5.11 -35.96 -12.93
N SER A 167 -6.44 -35.93 -12.88
CA SER A 167 -7.20 -36.07 -11.64
C SER A 167 -7.07 -37.46 -11.00
N LEU A 168 -6.61 -37.52 -9.75
CA LEU A 168 -6.63 -38.72 -8.91
C LEU A 168 -8.04 -39.11 -8.44
N TYR A 169 -8.96 -38.14 -8.40
CA TYR A 169 -10.33 -38.33 -7.90
C TYR A 169 -11.38 -37.74 -8.87
N PRO A 170 -11.61 -38.35 -10.07
CA PRO A 170 -12.44 -37.75 -11.12
C PRO A 170 -13.84 -37.32 -10.67
N GLN A 171 -14.50 -38.12 -9.83
CA GLN A 171 -15.82 -37.79 -9.29
C GLN A 171 -15.77 -36.57 -8.35
N ARG A 172 -14.73 -36.46 -7.50
CA ARG A 172 -14.54 -35.28 -6.63
C ARG A 172 -14.10 -34.06 -7.43
N SER A 173 -13.26 -34.22 -8.46
CA SER A 173 -12.89 -33.14 -9.39
C SER A 173 -14.10 -32.53 -10.08
N SER A 174 -15.04 -33.37 -10.52
CA SER A 174 -16.29 -32.92 -11.12
C SER A 174 -17.15 -32.11 -10.13
N LYS A 175 -17.26 -32.60 -8.88
CA LYS A 175 -18.10 -31.99 -7.86
C LYS A 175 -17.50 -30.73 -7.21
N TYR A 176 -16.20 -30.75 -6.92
CA TYR A 176 -15.53 -29.77 -6.05
C TYR A 176 -14.39 -29.01 -6.75
N GLY A 177 -14.07 -29.33 -7.99
CA GLY A 177 -12.98 -28.68 -8.72
C GLY A 177 -11.59 -29.12 -8.26
N LEU A 178 -10.67 -28.17 -8.11
CA LEU A 178 -9.24 -28.42 -7.90
C LEU A 178 -8.92 -29.24 -6.64
N GLY A 179 -9.69 -29.03 -5.58
CA GLY A 179 -9.51 -29.72 -4.32
C GLY A 179 -10.72 -29.59 -3.41
N SER A 180 -10.73 -30.36 -2.33
CA SER A 180 -11.78 -30.32 -1.30
C SER A 180 -11.19 -30.42 0.10
N THR A 181 -11.94 -29.98 1.10
CA THR A 181 -11.61 -30.10 2.54
C THR A 181 -12.89 -29.93 3.37
N THR A 182 -12.79 -30.06 4.69
CA THR A 182 -13.80 -29.59 5.65
C THR A 182 -13.23 -28.42 6.47
N ALA A 183 -14.09 -27.57 7.02
CA ALA A 183 -13.61 -26.43 7.81
C ALA A 183 -12.85 -26.89 9.06
N ILE A 184 -13.27 -28.00 9.67
CA ILE A 184 -12.62 -28.62 10.83
C ILE A 184 -11.21 -29.12 10.48
N GLU A 185 -11.05 -29.82 9.36
CA GLU A 185 -9.73 -30.30 8.93
C GLU A 185 -8.77 -29.15 8.65
N ALA A 186 -9.25 -28.10 7.97
CA ALA A 186 -8.46 -26.90 7.70
C ALA A 186 -8.00 -26.21 9.00
N VAL A 187 -8.91 -25.97 9.97
CA VAL A 187 -8.54 -25.39 11.28
C VAL A 187 -7.53 -26.28 12.02
N ARG A 188 -7.69 -27.61 11.95
CA ARG A 188 -6.77 -28.54 12.60
C ARG A 188 -5.37 -28.54 11.96
N LEU A 189 -5.24 -28.34 10.64
CA LEU A 189 -3.94 -28.13 10.00
C LEU A 189 -3.24 -26.89 10.58
N TYR A 190 -3.95 -25.77 10.70
CA TYR A 190 -3.42 -24.53 11.29
C TYR A 190 -3.12 -24.67 12.79
N GLU A 191 -3.92 -25.45 13.53
CA GLU A 191 -3.62 -25.78 14.93
C GLU A 191 -2.31 -26.56 15.08
N LEU A 192 -2.08 -27.57 14.23
CA LEU A 192 -0.80 -28.32 14.21
C LEU A 192 0.37 -27.43 13.77
N LEU A 193 0.16 -26.54 12.81
CA LEU A 193 1.15 -25.57 12.35
C LEU A 193 1.58 -24.66 13.51
N HIS A 194 0.62 -24.03 14.19
CA HIS A 194 0.87 -23.15 15.33
C HIS A 194 1.58 -23.88 16.47
N LYS A 195 1.19 -25.13 16.75
CA LYS A 195 1.83 -25.98 17.76
C LYS A 195 3.19 -26.51 17.34
N ARG A 196 3.71 -26.15 16.17
CA ARG A 196 5.00 -26.61 15.62
C ARG A 196 5.08 -28.14 15.49
N ARG A 197 3.96 -28.75 15.07
CA ARG A 197 3.72 -30.21 15.04
C ARG A 197 3.18 -30.74 13.70
N LEU A 198 3.02 -29.91 12.69
CA LEU A 198 2.44 -30.35 11.41
C LEU A 198 3.37 -31.31 10.64
N ILE A 199 4.69 -31.14 10.78
CA ILE A 199 5.75 -32.05 10.27
C ILE A 199 6.90 -32.10 11.27
N THR A 200 7.64 -30.99 11.39
CA THR A 200 8.64 -30.70 12.42
C THR A 200 8.48 -29.25 12.85
N ALA A 201 9.17 -28.84 13.91
CA ALA A 201 9.09 -27.47 14.38
C ALA A 201 9.64 -26.49 13.33
N GLU A 202 10.78 -26.82 12.72
CA GLU A 202 11.46 -26.01 11.71
C GLU A 202 10.62 -25.92 10.42
N ALA A 203 10.02 -27.03 9.98
CA ALA A 203 9.13 -27.05 8.84
C ALA A 203 7.87 -26.23 9.11
N SER A 204 7.30 -26.32 10.31
CA SER A 204 6.15 -25.49 10.70
C SER A 204 6.47 -24.01 10.69
N ASP A 205 7.63 -23.59 11.20
CA ASP A 205 8.04 -22.19 11.20
C ASP A 205 8.23 -21.67 9.75
N ALA A 206 8.87 -22.46 8.89
CA ALA A 206 9.09 -22.09 7.50
C ALA A 206 7.79 -22.04 6.68
N MET A 207 6.84 -22.96 6.92
CA MET A 207 5.52 -22.89 6.31
C MET A 207 4.70 -21.69 6.81
N LEU A 208 4.84 -21.36 8.10
CA LEU A 208 4.17 -20.21 8.68
C LEU A 208 4.67 -18.90 8.06
N ASP A 209 5.98 -18.78 7.80
CA ASP A 209 6.57 -17.64 7.09
C ASP A 209 5.91 -17.39 5.73
N HIS A 210 5.74 -18.44 4.90
CA HIS A 210 5.05 -18.29 3.61
C HIS A 210 3.61 -17.80 3.75
N LEU A 211 2.88 -18.30 4.76
CA LEU A 211 1.48 -17.96 5.00
C LEU A 211 1.30 -16.53 5.52
N LEU A 212 2.24 -16.02 6.33
CA LEU A 212 2.26 -14.63 6.82
C LEU A 212 2.42 -13.62 5.67
N HIS A 213 3.11 -14.03 4.61
CA HIS A 213 3.32 -13.21 3.42
C HIS A 213 2.21 -13.34 2.37
N CYS A 214 1.09 -14.00 2.67
CA CYS A 214 -0.02 -14.09 1.72
C CYS A 214 -0.55 -12.69 1.34
N ASP A 215 -0.65 -12.41 0.04
CA ASP A 215 -1.00 -11.08 -0.50
C ASP A 215 -2.52 -10.82 -0.52
N ASP A 216 -3.33 -11.84 -0.21
CA ASP A 216 -4.79 -11.78 -0.32
C ASP A 216 -5.44 -10.98 0.81
N ARG A 217 -5.61 -9.67 0.64
CA ARG A 217 -6.23 -8.80 1.64
C ARG A 217 -7.75 -8.67 1.56
N ARG A 218 -8.44 -9.50 0.75
CA ARG A 218 -9.87 -9.31 0.44
C ARG A 218 -10.86 -10.16 1.25
N LYS A 219 -10.37 -11.15 2.01
CA LYS A 219 -11.20 -12.10 2.79
C LYS A 219 -10.96 -11.96 4.28
N LEU A 220 -10.36 -12.96 4.96
CA LEU A 220 -10.23 -12.93 6.42
C LEU A 220 -9.50 -11.66 6.90
N ALA A 221 -8.50 -11.22 6.14
CA ALA A 221 -7.70 -10.04 6.45
C ALA A 221 -8.43 -8.70 6.29
N ALA A 222 -9.51 -8.62 5.49
CA ALA A 222 -10.02 -7.35 4.97
C ALA A 222 -10.63 -6.40 6.04
N MET A 223 -11.14 -6.96 7.13
CA MET A 223 -11.85 -6.21 8.18
C MET A 223 -11.21 -6.36 9.56
N LEU A 224 -10.04 -6.98 9.64
CA LEU A 224 -9.28 -7.05 10.88
C LEU A 224 -8.70 -5.67 11.21
N PRO A 225 -8.47 -5.35 12.49
CA PRO A 225 -7.79 -4.12 12.83
C PRO A 225 -6.44 -4.01 12.14
N THR A 226 -6.13 -2.78 11.72
CA THR A 226 -4.80 -2.36 11.26
C THR A 226 -3.69 -2.94 12.17
N GLY A 227 -2.70 -3.58 11.56
CA GLY A 227 -1.56 -4.22 12.20
C GLY A 227 -1.80 -5.67 12.63
N THR A 228 -3.00 -6.22 12.43
CA THR A 228 -3.27 -7.62 12.78
C THR A 228 -2.54 -8.56 11.81
N GLU A 229 -1.54 -9.28 12.32
CA GLU A 229 -0.87 -10.33 11.55
C GLU A 229 -1.82 -11.52 11.34
N ILE A 230 -1.80 -12.04 10.11
CA ILE A 230 -2.60 -13.20 9.73
C ILE A 230 -1.77 -14.12 8.81
N ALA A 231 -1.59 -15.38 9.23
CA ALA A 231 -1.02 -16.43 8.39
C ALA A 231 -2.17 -17.19 7.75
N HIS A 232 -2.39 -17.03 6.45
CA HIS A 232 -3.56 -17.62 5.81
C HIS A 232 -3.35 -17.98 4.33
N LYS A 233 -4.33 -18.68 3.77
CA LYS A 233 -4.40 -18.96 2.35
C LYS A 233 -5.84 -18.87 1.85
N GLY A 234 -6.07 -17.93 0.93
CA GLY A 234 -7.34 -17.80 0.22
C GLY A 234 -7.49 -18.73 -0.99
N GLY A 235 -8.72 -18.91 -1.44
CA GLY A 235 -9.06 -19.54 -2.71
C GLY A 235 -10.34 -18.95 -3.32
N ALA A 236 -10.34 -18.71 -4.63
CA ALA A 236 -11.48 -18.15 -5.35
C ALA A 236 -11.63 -18.76 -6.76
N VAL A 237 -12.84 -19.16 -7.10
CA VAL A 237 -13.34 -19.38 -8.48
C VAL A 237 -14.79 -18.92 -8.53
N SER A 238 -15.39 -18.65 -9.69
CA SER A 238 -16.67 -17.91 -9.81
C SER A 238 -17.73 -18.18 -8.73
N ARG A 239 -18.01 -19.45 -8.36
CA ARG A 239 -19.03 -19.83 -7.35
C ARG A 239 -18.49 -20.21 -5.97
N VAL A 240 -17.20 -20.09 -5.74
CA VAL A 240 -16.50 -20.54 -4.52
C VAL A 240 -15.60 -19.41 -4.02
N ARG A 241 -15.71 -19.07 -2.74
CA ARG A 241 -14.73 -18.24 -2.04
C ARG A 241 -14.41 -18.93 -0.73
N CYS A 242 -13.14 -19.02 -0.40
CA CYS A 242 -12.70 -19.65 0.83
C CYS A 242 -11.42 -19.00 1.32
N ASP A 243 -11.20 -19.10 2.61
CA ASP A 243 -10.00 -18.64 3.25
C ASP A 243 -9.87 -19.31 4.62
N ALA A 244 -8.65 -19.65 5.00
CA ALA A 244 -8.36 -20.28 6.26
C ALA A 244 -6.98 -19.88 6.73
N GLY A 245 -6.81 -19.69 8.05
CA GLY A 245 -5.58 -19.18 8.61
C GLY A 245 -5.56 -19.11 10.13
N ILE A 246 -4.51 -18.48 10.65
CA ILE A 246 -4.32 -18.09 12.05
C ILE A 246 -4.30 -16.56 12.09
N ILE A 247 -5.23 -15.98 12.83
CA ILE A 247 -5.25 -14.55 13.17
C ILE A 247 -4.50 -14.38 14.49
N TYR A 248 -3.43 -13.58 14.50
CA TYR A 248 -2.69 -13.27 15.71
C TYR A 248 -3.32 -12.07 16.40
N SER A 249 -4.13 -12.32 17.43
CA SER A 249 -4.85 -11.28 18.15
C SER A 249 -4.24 -11.04 19.55
N PRO A 250 -4.50 -9.88 20.17
CA PRO A 250 -3.99 -9.57 21.51
C PRO A 250 -4.33 -10.62 22.59
N SER A 251 -5.48 -11.28 22.49
CA SER A 251 -5.89 -12.34 23.42
C SER A 251 -5.31 -13.72 23.12
N GLY A 252 -4.61 -13.86 22.00
CA GLY A 252 -4.01 -15.10 21.54
C GLY A 252 -4.35 -15.40 20.06
N PRO A 253 -3.78 -16.48 19.51
CA PRO A 253 -4.00 -16.88 18.13
C PRO A 253 -5.37 -17.55 17.93
N ILE A 254 -6.06 -17.16 16.86
CA ILE A 254 -7.37 -17.68 16.47
C ILE A 254 -7.20 -18.44 15.15
N ALA A 255 -7.34 -19.77 15.17
CA ALA A 255 -7.42 -20.55 13.95
C ALA A 255 -8.85 -20.49 13.39
N ILE A 256 -8.98 -20.19 12.10
CA ILE A 256 -10.26 -19.94 11.44
C ILE A 256 -10.26 -20.53 10.03
N CYS A 257 -11.39 -21.06 9.61
CA CYS A 257 -11.66 -21.47 8.24
C CYS A 257 -13.09 -21.08 7.86
N VAL A 258 -13.24 -20.40 6.72
CA VAL A 258 -14.53 -20.07 6.10
C VAL A 258 -14.51 -20.62 4.67
N LEU A 259 -15.41 -21.55 4.38
CA LEU A 259 -15.60 -22.17 3.08
C LEU A 259 -16.98 -21.79 2.55
N THR A 260 -17.05 -21.20 1.35
CA THR A 260 -18.32 -20.93 0.67
C THR A 260 -18.35 -21.60 -0.69
N ALA A 261 -19.51 -22.11 -1.09
CA ALA A 261 -19.74 -22.73 -2.38
C ALA A 261 -21.13 -22.43 -2.91
N ASN A 262 -21.36 -22.68 -4.20
CA ASN A 262 -22.65 -22.42 -4.85
C ASN A 262 -23.15 -20.98 -4.66
N ASN A 263 -22.23 -20.03 -4.50
CA ASN A 263 -22.54 -18.62 -4.29
C ASN A 263 -23.36 -18.08 -5.47
N GLN A 264 -24.42 -17.34 -5.18
CA GLN A 264 -25.20 -16.64 -6.21
C GLN A 264 -24.42 -15.46 -6.78
N ASP A 265 -23.78 -14.68 -5.91
CA ASP A 265 -22.86 -13.62 -6.33
C ASP A 265 -21.55 -14.21 -6.85
N ARG A 266 -21.30 -14.00 -8.15
CA ARG A 266 -20.11 -14.46 -8.88
C ARG A 266 -19.19 -13.32 -9.30
N SER A 267 -19.49 -12.10 -8.86
CA SER A 267 -18.68 -10.92 -9.18
C SER A 267 -17.25 -11.07 -8.66
N TRP A 268 -16.34 -10.35 -9.28
CA TRP A 268 -14.97 -10.18 -8.81
C TRP A 268 -14.82 -8.75 -8.32
N GLY A 269 -14.30 -8.57 -7.10
CA GLY A 269 -14.17 -7.25 -6.49
C GLY A 269 -14.38 -7.33 -4.98
N LYS A 270 -14.02 -6.25 -4.29
CA LYS A 270 -14.09 -6.14 -2.82
C LYS A 270 -15.51 -6.29 -2.27
N ASP A 271 -16.52 -5.96 -3.07
CA ASP A 271 -17.93 -5.99 -2.65
C ASP A 271 -18.59 -7.38 -2.82
N ASN A 272 -17.84 -8.40 -3.29
CA ASN A 272 -18.37 -9.74 -3.45
C ASN A 272 -18.90 -10.30 -2.11
N ALA A 273 -20.14 -10.78 -2.11
CA ALA A 273 -20.85 -11.18 -0.90
C ALA A 273 -20.13 -12.25 -0.08
N ALA A 274 -19.49 -13.21 -0.73
CA ALA A 274 -18.76 -14.29 -0.05
C ALA A 274 -17.40 -13.84 0.49
N GLU A 275 -16.71 -12.91 -0.19
CA GLU A 275 -15.48 -12.30 0.32
C GLU A 275 -15.79 -11.45 1.57
N GLN A 276 -16.85 -10.63 1.49
CA GLN A 276 -17.40 -9.86 2.59
C GLN A 276 -17.85 -10.73 3.77
N LEU A 277 -18.44 -11.90 3.50
CA LEU A 277 -18.79 -12.86 4.55
C LEU A 277 -17.54 -13.36 5.29
N CYS A 278 -16.49 -13.76 4.56
CA CYS A 278 -15.22 -14.19 5.18
C CYS A 278 -14.66 -13.10 6.09
N ALA A 279 -14.64 -11.85 5.61
CA ALA A 279 -14.15 -10.69 6.35
C ALA A 279 -14.95 -10.42 7.62
N ARG A 280 -16.29 -10.42 7.53
CA ARG A 280 -17.16 -10.18 8.70
C ARG A 280 -17.07 -11.29 9.74
N ILE A 281 -16.94 -12.55 9.32
CA ILE A 281 -16.76 -13.68 10.23
C ILE A 281 -15.41 -13.54 10.97
N ALA A 282 -14.33 -13.24 10.25
CA ALA A 282 -13.01 -13.02 10.85
C ALA A 282 -13.02 -11.87 11.86
N LYS A 283 -13.60 -10.72 11.49
CA LYS A 283 -13.74 -9.58 12.38
C LYS A 283 -14.57 -9.93 13.62
N THR A 284 -15.70 -10.63 13.44
CA THR A 284 -16.57 -11.02 14.55
C THR A 284 -15.85 -11.96 15.52
N ALA A 285 -15.07 -12.91 15.01
CA ALA A 285 -14.23 -13.77 15.83
C ALA A 285 -13.17 -12.97 16.58
N TYR A 286 -12.46 -12.06 15.89
CA TYR A 286 -11.46 -11.19 16.51
C TYR A 286 -12.06 -10.36 17.65
N ASP A 287 -13.16 -9.64 17.38
CA ASP A 287 -13.81 -8.78 18.37
C ASP A 287 -14.31 -9.58 19.59
N HIS A 288 -14.80 -10.80 19.36
CA HIS A 288 -15.28 -11.68 20.43
C HIS A 288 -14.17 -12.07 21.39
N PHE A 289 -13.01 -12.47 20.87
CA PHE A 289 -11.88 -12.82 21.70
C PHE A 289 -11.14 -11.59 22.26
N ASN A 290 -11.43 -10.39 21.77
CA ASN A 290 -10.77 -9.13 22.17
C ASN A 290 -11.80 -8.05 22.55
N PRO A 291 -12.64 -8.25 23.59
CA PRO A 291 -13.63 -7.26 23.99
C PRO A 291 -12.94 -5.99 24.50
N ALA A 292 -13.49 -4.83 24.13
CA ALA A 292 -12.99 -3.52 24.57
C ALA A 292 -12.96 -3.45 26.11
N GLY A 293 -11.76 -3.39 26.69
CA GLY A 293 -11.56 -3.43 28.15
C GLY A 293 -10.28 -4.12 28.60
N ASN A 294 -9.59 -4.85 27.72
CA ASN A 294 -8.29 -5.45 28.04
C ASN A 294 -7.15 -4.61 27.44
N THR A 295 -6.72 -3.57 28.18
CA THR A 295 -5.60 -2.68 27.80
C THR A 295 -4.21 -3.27 28.07
N ASP A 296 -4.13 -4.54 28.48
CA ASP A 296 -2.86 -5.25 28.59
C ASP A 296 -2.45 -5.76 27.21
N VAL A 297 -2.03 -4.83 26.36
CA VAL A 297 -1.31 -5.15 25.12
C VAL A 297 0.03 -5.75 25.53
N ARG A 298 0.17 -7.07 25.44
CA ARG A 298 1.49 -7.71 25.38
C ARG A 298 1.98 -7.63 23.93
N PRO A 299 3.05 -6.90 23.62
CA PRO A 299 3.59 -6.90 22.26
C PRO A 299 4.26 -8.25 21.98
N LEU A 300 3.72 -9.02 21.03
CA LEU A 300 4.43 -10.13 20.40
C LEU A 300 5.39 -9.54 19.36
N VAL A 301 6.66 -9.91 19.50
CA VAL A 301 7.84 -9.20 18.98
C VAL A 301 8.15 -9.66 17.55
N THR A 302 7.74 -8.89 16.55
CA THR A 302 8.28 -8.98 15.19
C THR A 302 9.54 -8.12 15.11
N GLU A 303 10.69 -8.71 14.77
CA GLU A 303 11.90 -7.93 14.49
C GLU A 303 11.70 -7.12 13.20
N LEU A 304 11.66 -5.79 13.30
CA LEU A 304 11.66 -4.93 12.12
C LEU A 304 13.09 -4.52 11.76
N ARG A 305 13.42 -4.58 10.48
CA ARG A 305 14.73 -4.23 9.92
C ARG A 305 14.58 -3.64 8.54
N GLN A 306 15.67 -3.19 7.94
CA GLN A 306 15.65 -2.69 6.58
C GLN A 306 14.97 -3.71 5.63
N GLY A 307 13.95 -3.27 4.90
CA GLY A 307 13.12 -4.10 4.02
C GLY A 307 11.81 -4.61 4.63
N SER A 308 11.59 -4.45 5.95
CA SER A 308 10.26 -4.62 6.55
C SER A 308 9.30 -3.54 6.04
N SER A 309 8.01 -3.86 5.91
CA SER A 309 6.99 -2.87 5.56
C SER A 309 5.63 -3.15 6.22
N GLY A 310 4.71 -2.18 6.14
CA GLY A 310 3.34 -2.27 6.65
C GLY A 310 3.06 -1.38 7.87
N GLU A 311 1.84 -1.48 8.40
CA GLU A 311 1.33 -0.56 9.43
C GLU A 311 2.14 -0.57 10.75
N LEU A 312 2.84 -1.66 11.07
CA LEU A 312 3.75 -1.71 12.23
C LEU A 312 5.00 -0.84 11.99
N VAL A 313 5.48 -0.75 10.75
CA VAL A 313 6.54 0.18 10.35
C VAL A 313 6.02 1.61 10.34
N GLU A 314 4.79 1.86 9.87
CA GLU A 314 4.16 3.18 9.98
C GLU A 314 4.06 3.62 11.45
N ALA A 315 3.57 2.72 12.32
CA ALA A 315 3.44 2.97 13.75
C ALA A 315 4.81 3.21 14.40
N LEU A 316 5.84 2.46 14.00
CA LEU A 316 7.22 2.69 14.41
C LEU A 316 7.70 4.08 13.96
N GLN A 317 7.55 4.43 12.68
CA GLN A 317 7.97 5.71 12.12
C GLN A 317 7.26 6.88 12.84
N ARG A 318 5.96 6.77 13.08
CA ARG A 318 5.16 7.73 13.88
C ARG A 318 5.73 7.86 15.29
N THR A 319 6.01 6.74 15.94
CA THR A 319 6.50 6.69 17.32
C THR A 319 7.91 7.28 17.44
N LEU A 320 8.81 6.95 16.51
CA LEU A 320 10.17 7.51 16.46
C LEU A 320 10.16 9.01 16.17
N ASN A 321 9.31 9.48 15.26
CA ASN A 321 9.12 10.91 14.99
C ASN A 321 8.73 11.70 16.24
N LYS A 322 7.94 11.10 17.13
CA LYS A 322 7.45 11.75 18.34
C LYS A 322 8.43 11.67 19.51
N ARG A 323 9.14 10.56 19.67
CA ARG A 323 9.93 10.28 20.88
C ARG A 323 11.40 10.68 20.79
N LEU A 324 11.98 10.72 19.60
CA LEU A 324 13.36 11.17 19.43
C LEU A 324 13.43 12.69 19.42
N THR A 325 14.41 13.24 20.15
CA THR A 325 14.69 14.69 20.17
C THR A 325 16.14 14.94 19.70
N PRO A 326 16.36 15.73 18.63
CA PRO A 326 15.36 16.29 17.72
C PRO A 326 14.63 15.19 16.91
N SER A 327 13.43 15.45 16.41
CA SER A 327 12.67 14.47 15.61
C SER A 327 13.43 14.03 14.35
N PRO A 328 13.41 12.74 13.96
CA PRO A 328 14.03 12.27 12.72
C PRO A 328 13.28 12.69 11.45
N MET A 329 12.05 13.21 11.54
CA MET A 329 11.23 13.65 10.40
C MET A 329 11.08 12.58 9.31
N LEU A 330 10.82 11.34 9.73
CA LEU A 330 10.55 10.20 8.86
C LEU A 330 9.25 10.41 8.10
N ASP A 331 9.24 10.09 6.81
CA ASP A 331 8.00 9.92 6.06
C ASP A 331 7.27 8.68 6.60
N ILE A 332 5.95 8.77 6.82
CA ILE A 332 5.12 7.64 7.28
C ILE A 332 4.62 6.91 6.04
N ASP A 333 5.52 6.16 5.42
CA ASP A 333 5.27 5.40 4.19
C ASP A 333 5.08 3.90 4.46
N GLY A 334 5.31 3.47 5.71
CA GLY A 334 5.23 2.07 6.07
C GLY A 334 6.39 1.25 5.54
N ASP A 335 7.46 1.87 5.03
CA ASP A 335 8.63 1.19 4.50
C ASP A 335 9.84 1.39 5.43
N PHE A 336 10.40 0.29 5.91
CA PHE A 336 11.58 0.34 6.77
C PHE A 336 12.82 0.45 5.89
N GLY A 337 13.09 1.68 5.42
CA GLY A 337 14.26 2.01 4.62
C GLY A 337 15.49 2.43 5.44
N PRO A 338 16.59 2.82 4.77
CA PRO A 338 17.81 3.29 5.41
C PRO A 338 17.61 4.47 6.39
N VAL A 339 16.61 5.32 6.13
CA VAL A 339 16.29 6.48 6.99
C VAL A 339 15.61 6.03 8.29
N THR A 340 14.67 5.09 8.20
CA THR A 340 14.01 4.46 9.36
C THR A 340 15.04 3.69 10.20
N GLU A 341 15.94 2.94 9.55
CA GLU A 341 17.05 2.25 10.21
C GLU A 341 17.97 3.21 10.97
N ALA A 342 18.40 4.31 10.33
CA ALA A 342 19.21 5.33 10.98
C ALA A 342 18.51 5.94 12.21
N ALA A 343 17.19 6.13 12.15
CA ALA A 343 16.41 6.59 13.30
C ALA A 343 16.34 5.55 14.41
N VAL A 344 16.20 4.26 14.09
CA VAL A 344 16.27 3.16 15.07
C VAL A 344 17.64 3.07 15.72
N ILE A 345 18.73 3.17 14.96
CA ILE A 345 20.10 3.23 15.50
C ILE A 345 20.24 4.38 16.49
N ARG A 346 19.71 5.56 16.13
CA ARG A 346 19.77 6.74 17.00
C ARG A 346 18.94 6.55 18.27
N PHE A 347 17.77 5.93 18.16
CA PHE A 347 16.95 5.57 19.31
C PHE A 347 17.67 4.59 20.23
N GLN A 348 18.29 3.55 19.66
CA GLN A 348 19.07 2.57 20.41
C GLN A 348 20.24 3.25 21.14
N ALA A 349 20.99 4.11 20.47
CA ALA A 349 22.08 4.87 21.08
C ALA A 349 21.60 5.75 22.23
N ALA A 350 20.45 6.41 22.10
CA ALA A 350 19.87 7.28 23.12
C ALA A 350 19.33 6.54 24.36
N ASN A 351 19.13 5.22 24.26
CA ASN A 351 18.57 4.38 25.32
C ASN A 351 19.56 3.29 25.79
N ASP A 352 20.86 3.47 25.54
CA ASP A 352 21.93 2.53 25.92
C ASP A 352 21.72 1.09 25.39
N LEU A 353 21.12 0.96 24.21
CA LEU A 353 20.90 -0.31 23.52
C LEU A 353 21.96 -0.58 22.45
N LYS A 354 22.11 -1.86 22.06
CA LYS A 354 22.99 -2.25 20.95
C LYS A 354 22.47 -1.63 19.65
N GLN A 355 23.30 -0.82 19.00
CA GLN A 355 23.01 -0.06 17.79
C GLN A 355 23.00 -0.96 16.54
N THR A 356 21.99 -1.82 16.42
CA THR A 356 21.86 -2.78 15.32
C THR A 356 21.05 -2.25 14.15
N GLY A 357 20.25 -1.18 14.34
CA GLY A 357 19.27 -0.71 13.35
C GLY A 357 18.06 -1.61 13.19
N VAL A 358 17.98 -2.67 13.98
CA VAL A 358 16.88 -3.65 14.01
C VAL A 358 16.05 -3.41 15.27
N MET A 359 14.73 -3.32 15.12
CA MET A 359 13.78 -3.32 16.23
C MET A 359 13.68 -4.71 16.86
N THR A 360 14.67 -5.04 17.68
CA THR A 360 14.68 -6.25 18.51
C THR A 360 13.69 -6.12 19.68
N LYS A 361 13.44 -7.22 20.39
CA LYS A 361 12.65 -7.23 21.64
C LYS A 361 13.02 -6.10 22.60
N SER A 362 14.31 -5.96 22.90
CA SER A 362 14.81 -4.93 23.82
C SER A 362 14.55 -3.51 23.30
N THR A 363 14.60 -3.32 21.98
CA THR A 363 14.33 -2.03 21.35
C THR A 363 12.85 -1.69 21.41
N TRP A 364 11.97 -2.67 21.20
CA TRP A 364 10.53 -2.52 21.37
C TRP A 364 10.12 -2.21 22.80
N GLU A 365 10.67 -2.94 23.77
CA GLU A 365 10.42 -2.73 25.19
C GLU A 365 10.84 -1.31 25.63
N SER A 366 12.01 -0.85 25.15
CA SER A 366 12.48 0.52 25.41
C SER A 366 11.66 1.58 24.66
N LEU A 367 11.18 1.27 23.45
CA LEU A 367 10.36 2.20 22.65
C LEU A 367 8.97 2.38 23.26
N GLY A 368 8.42 1.36 23.93
CA GLY A 368 7.12 1.41 24.59
C GLY A 368 5.94 1.43 23.61
N PRO A 369 4.73 1.84 24.06
CA PRO A 369 3.51 1.76 23.25
C PRO A 369 3.59 2.49 21.91
N LEU A 370 3.12 1.82 20.86
CA LEU A 370 3.10 2.33 19.50
C LEU A 370 1.97 3.32 19.25
N GLN A 371 2.24 4.33 18.43
CA GLN A 371 1.23 5.24 17.92
C GLN A 371 0.54 4.66 16.67
N MET A 372 -0.62 4.05 16.88
CA MET A 372 -1.36 3.29 15.85
C MET A 372 -2.21 4.15 14.92
N GLN A 373 -2.60 5.35 15.35
CA GLN A 373 -3.35 6.31 14.55
C GLN A 373 -2.56 7.61 14.47
N ASP A 374 -2.69 8.32 13.36
CA ASP A 374 -2.25 9.71 13.31
C ASP A 374 -3.01 10.48 14.40
N ASP A 375 -2.30 11.34 15.13
CA ASP A 375 -2.98 12.28 16.01
C ASP A 375 -4.02 13.04 15.15
N PRO A 376 -5.25 13.27 15.66
CA PRO A 376 -6.25 14.02 14.92
C PRO A 376 -5.60 15.29 14.40
N VAL A 377 -5.66 15.49 13.08
CA VAL A 377 -5.07 16.69 12.47
C VAL A 377 -5.68 17.88 13.19
N SER A 378 -4.82 18.65 13.85
CA SER A 378 -5.24 19.83 14.61
C SER A 378 -6.05 20.76 13.71
N SER A 379 -6.91 21.59 14.30
CA SER A 379 -7.71 22.52 13.51
C SER A 379 -6.81 23.35 12.58
N PRO A 380 -7.31 23.77 11.40
CA PRO A 380 -6.58 24.63 10.50
C PRO A 380 -5.93 25.84 11.20
N ASP A 381 -6.59 26.43 12.20
CA ASP A 381 -6.05 27.56 12.96
C ASP A 381 -4.75 27.22 13.70
N VAL A 382 -4.62 25.99 14.23
CA VAL A 382 -3.40 25.53 14.89
C VAL A 382 -2.33 25.21 13.86
N VAL A 383 -2.67 24.50 12.78
CA VAL A 383 -1.68 24.09 11.76
C VAL A 383 -1.12 25.31 11.02
N ASN A 384 -1.97 26.28 10.69
CA ASN A 384 -1.62 27.40 9.84
C ASN A 384 -0.88 28.53 10.59
N THR A 385 -0.91 28.54 11.92
CA THR A 385 -0.18 29.52 12.74
C THR A 385 1.21 29.03 13.19
N GLN A 386 1.51 27.75 13.02
CA GLN A 386 2.83 27.19 13.34
C GLN A 386 3.91 27.76 12.43
N THR A 387 4.87 28.46 13.03
CA THR A 387 6.06 28.96 12.34
C THR A 387 7.13 27.88 12.32
N ILE A 388 7.61 27.51 11.13
CA ILE A 388 8.72 26.58 10.97
C ILE A 388 9.99 27.40 10.76
N GLU A 389 10.91 27.34 11.72
CA GLU A 389 12.21 28.03 11.63
C GLU A 389 12.96 27.63 10.37
N LYS A 390 13.65 28.60 9.76
CA LYS A 390 14.51 28.37 8.60
C LYS A 390 15.95 28.19 9.07
N THR A 391 16.64 27.27 8.43
CA THR A 391 18.09 27.13 8.58
C THR A 391 18.80 28.19 7.75
N PRO A 392 19.94 28.74 8.21
CA PRO A 392 20.75 29.66 7.43
C PRO A 392 21.17 29.05 6.08
N PRO A 393 21.46 29.88 5.06
CA PRO A 393 22.00 29.39 3.79
C PRO A 393 23.33 28.67 4.02
N GLY A 394 23.56 27.55 3.32
CA GLY A 394 24.83 26.81 3.42
C GLY A 394 25.99 27.52 2.70
N GLU A 395 27.23 27.15 3.06
CA GLU A 395 28.47 27.69 2.46
C GLU A 395 28.55 27.48 0.93
N LEU A 396 29.28 28.37 0.25
CA LEU A 396 29.35 28.51 -1.21
C LEU A 396 30.46 27.68 -1.90
N ASP A 397 31.14 26.77 -1.19
CA ASP A 397 32.31 26.05 -1.72
C ASP A 397 31.97 24.73 -2.44
N GLY A 398 32.60 24.51 -3.61
CA GLY A 398 32.58 23.24 -4.39
C GLY A 398 32.22 23.39 -5.88
N PRO A 399 32.67 22.47 -6.77
CA PRO A 399 32.33 22.51 -8.20
C PRO A 399 30.87 22.10 -8.48
N PRO A 400 30.27 22.48 -9.64
CA PRO A 400 28.88 22.17 -10.00
C PRO A 400 28.75 20.71 -10.49
N HIS A 401 29.10 19.76 -9.63
CA HIS A 401 28.78 18.37 -9.90
C HIS A 401 27.28 18.17 -9.70
N VAL A 402 26.60 17.82 -10.78
CA VAL A 402 25.17 17.49 -10.77
C VAL A 402 24.96 16.10 -11.35
N THR A 403 23.92 15.42 -10.88
CA THR A 403 23.57 14.05 -11.31
C THR A 403 22.43 14.00 -12.33
N CYS A 404 21.72 15.12 -12.50
CA CYS A 404 20.56 15.24 -13.36
C CYS A 404 20.90 15.21 -14.85
N LYS A 405 19.96 14.72 -15.66
CA LYS A 405 20.10 14.60 -17.12
C LYS A 405 20.11 15.96 -17.81
N ALA A 406 19.29 16.90 -17.35
CA ALA A 406 19.20 18.24 -17.91
C ALA A 406 18.88 19.27 -16.81
N TRP A 407 19.35 20.50 -16.99
CA TRP A 407 19.05 21.60 -16.08
C TRP A 407 19.11 22.96 -16.77
N ALA A 408 18.43 23.93 -16.18
CA ALA A 408 18.46 25.33 -16.60
C ALA A 408 18.44 26.25 -15.36
N ILE A 409 19.12 27.38 -15.46
CA ILE A 409 19.11 28.47 -14.48
C ILE A 409 18.68 29.72 -15.22
N GLY A 410 17.73 30.46 -14.68
CA GLY A 410 17.27 31.71 -15.28
C GLY A 410 16.87 32.76 -14.27
N ASP A 411 16.76 33.99 -14.78
CA ASP A 411 16.21 35.11 -14.02
C ASP A 411 14.71 34.89 -13.77
N ALA A 412 14.26 34.98 -12.51
CA ALA A 412 12.87 34.68 -12.17
C ALA A 412 11.89 35.69 -12.79
N ALA A 413 12.29 36.96 -12.91
CA ALA A 413 11.43 38.04 -13.38
C ALA A 413 11.27 38.02 -14.90
N THR A 414 12.34 37.77 -15.65
CA THR A 414 12.26 37.76 -17.12
C THR A 414 12.02 36.36 -17.70
N GLY A 415 12.49 35.32 -17.02
CA GLY A 415 12.54 33.96 -17.54
C GLY A 415 13.71 33.72 -18.51
N ASP A 416 14.64 34.67 -18.61
CA ASP A 416 15.80 34.55 -19.49
C ASP A 416 16.77 33.48 -18.96
N PRO A 417 17.22 32.54 -19.81
CA PRO A 417 18.20 31.55 -19.41
C PRO A 417 19.56 32.21 -19.21
N LEU A 418 20.20 31.93 -18.09
CA LEU A 418 21.54 32.40 -17.73
C LEU A 418 22.58 31.29 -17.97
N TRP A 419 22.27 30.07 -17.50
CA TRP A 419 23.11 28.89 -17.67
C TRP A 419 22.25 27.65 -17.87
N GLN A 420 22.74 26.69 -18.64
CA GLN A 420 21.99 25.49 -18.95
C GLN A 420 22.87 24.32 -19.37
N HIS A 421 22.33 23.11 -19.23
CA HIS A 421 22.89 21.87 -19.75
C HIS A 421 21.76 21.00 -20.29
N ASP A 422 21.85 20.64 -21.56
CA ASP A 422 20.85 19.82 -22.27
C ASP A 422 19.39 20.30 -22.06
N ALA A 423 19.21 21.62 -21.91
CA ALA A 423 17.95 22.20 -21.45
C ALA A 423 16.78 22.06 -22.43
N ASP A 424 17.05 21.77 -23.70
CA ASP A 424 16.05 21.52 -24.73
C ASP A 424 15.74 20.01 -24.91
N SER A 425 16.31 19.14 -24.08
CA SER A 425 15.98 17.71 -24.10
C SER A 425 14.55 17.48 -23.63
N GLN A 426 13.76 16.77 -24.44
CA GLN A 426 12.41 16.35 -24.06
C GLN A 426 12.50 15.15 -23.11
N LEU A 427 12.08 15.36 -21.87
CA LEU A 427 12.13 14.39 -20.79
C LEU A 427 10.76 14.28 -20.12
N ASP A 428 10.48 13.13 -19.51
CA ASP A 428 9.39 13.02 -18.54
C ASP A 428 9.64 14.00 -17.39
N ILE A 429 8.62 14.80 -17.05
CA ILE A 429 8.75 15.88 -16.07
C ILE A 429 8.04 15.62 -14.73
N ALA A 430 7.35 14.49 -14.64
CA ALA A 430 6.60 14.10 -13.45
C ALA A 430 5.68 15.23 -12.95
N SER A 431 5.50 15.38 -11.63
CA SER A 431 4.57 16.36 -11.07
C SER A 431 4.95 17.84 -11.23
N THR A 432 6.07 18.20 -11.89
CA THR A 432 6.26 19.60 -12.28
C THR A 432 5.19 20.05 -13.29
N THR A 433 4.51 19.10 -13.95
CA THR A 433 3.25 19.29 -14.70
C THR A 433 2.21 20.11 -13.94
N LYS A 434 2.11 19.95 -12.61
CA LYS A 434 1.13 20.66 -11.79
C LYS A 434 1.34 22.18 -11.74
N ILE A 435 2.52 22.67 -12.12
CA ILE A 435 2.74 24.11 -12.32
C ILE A 435 1.79 24.61 -13.41
N MET A 436 1.62 23.89 -14.52
CA MET A 436 0.70 24.28 -15.60
C MET A 436 -0.75 24.23 -15.14
N THR A 437 -1.14 23.17 -14.43
CA THR A 437 -2.50 23.05 -13.85
C THR A 437 -2.81 24.23 -12.92
N ALA A 438 -1.91 24.54 -11.99
CA ALA A 438 -2.06 25.67 -11.09
C ALA A 438 -2.07 27.01 -11.84
N TYR A 439 -1.16 27.19 -12.80
CA TYR A 439 -1.05 28.42 -13.61
C TYR A 439 -2.36 28.75 -14.33
N ILE A 440 -3.02 27.76 -14.93
CA ILE A 440 -4.33 27.95 -15.56
C ILE A 440 -5.38 28.40 -14.53
N VAL A 441 -5.48 27.72 -13.39
CA VAL A 441 -6.49 28.04 -12.37
C VAL A 441 -6.24 29.42 -11.76
N PHE A 442 -4.98 29.78 -11.45
CA PHE A 442 -4.65 31.12 -10.96
C PHE A 442 -4.88 32.21 -12.00
N THR A 443 -4.64 31.94 -13.29
CA THR A 443 -4.97 32.90 -14.36
C THR A 443 -6.49 33.10 -14.49
N LEU A 444 -7.30 32.07 -14.23
CA LEU A 444 -8.75 32.22 -14.14
C LEU A 444 -9.13 33.07 -12.91
N ALA A 445 -8.50 32.81 -11.77
CA ALA A 445 -8.74 33.56 -10.53
C ALA A 445 -8.32 35.03 -10.61
N GLU A 446 -7.25 35.36 -11.33
CA GLU A 446 -6.83 36.75 -11.57
C GLU A 446 -7.89 37.53 -12.37
N ARG A 447 -8.60 36.85 -13.27
CA ARG A 447 -9.71 37.44 -14.06
C ARG A 447 -11.01 37.50 -13.28
N ASP A 448 -11.26 36.52 -12.42
CA ASP A 448 -12.43 36.40 -11.59
C ASP A 448 -12.09 35.75 -10.25
N ALA A 449 -11.94 36.58 -9.21
CA ALA A 449 -11.56 36.12 -7.89
C ALA A 449 -12.55 35.12 -7.26
N SER A 450 -13.81 35.08 -7.73
CA SER A 450 -14.82 34.13 -7.23
C SER A 450 -14.48 32.68 -7.56
N VAL A 451 -13.62 32.46 -8.56
CA VAL A 451 -13.06 31.14 -8.91
C VAL A 451 -12.47 30.43 -7.70
N LEU A 452 -11.83 31.17 -6.80
CA LEU A 452 -11.20 30.61 -5.61
C LEU A 452 -12.20 30.13 -4.55
N ASP A 453 -13.43 30.64 -4.59
CA ASP A 453 -14.51 30.30 -3.65
C ASP A 453 -15.43 29.20 -4.18
N GLU A 454 -15.28 28.82 -5.44
CA GLU A 454 -16.02 27.71 -6.03
C GLU A 454 -15.73 26.40 -5.28
N THR A 455 -16.77 25.62 -5.05
CA THR A 455 -16.66 24.32 -4.40
C THR A 455 -16.39 23.23 -5.41
N VAL A 456 -15.30 22.48 -5.22
CA VAL A 456 -15.00 21.28 -6.00
C VAL A 456 -15.52 20.06 -5.25
N ILE A 457 -16.24 19.18 -5.94
CA ILE A 457 -16.72 17.90 -5.41
C ILE A 457 -15.88 16.80 -6.07
N PHE A 458 -15.25 15.96 -5.26
CA PHE A 458 -14.37 14.91 -5.77
C PHE A 458 -15.16 13.79 -6.45
N SER A 459 -14.80 13.53 -7.71
CA SER A 459 -15.31 12.40 -8.48
C SER A 459 -14.60 11.11 -8.05
N GLN A 460 -15.19 9.96 -8.43
CA GLN A 460 -14.52 8.66 -8.25
C GLN A 460 -13.20 8.61 -9.04
N ARG A 461 -13.15 9.25 -10.22
CA ARG A 461 -11.94 9.31 -11.06
C ARG A 461 -10.82 10.07 -10.36
N ALA A 462 -11.13 11.21 -9.73
CA ALA A 462 -10.16 11.98 -8.97
C ALA A 462 -9.61 11.16 -7.79
N ASP A 463 -10.48 10.54 -6.99
CA ASP A 463 -10.10 9.71 -5.83
C ASP A 463 -9.25 8.49 -6.25
N ASP A 464 -9.62 7.80 -7.33
CA ASP A 464 -8.92 6.62 -7.83
C ASP A 464 -7.59 6.94 -8.55
N THR A 465 -7.21 8.22 -8.68
CA THR A 465 -5.99 8.60 -9.40
C THR A 465 -4.75 8.17 -8.60
N PRO A 466 -3.91 7.26 -9.14
CA PRO A 466 -2.80 6.67 -8.38
C PRO A 466 -1.65 7.66 -8.18
N GLY A 467 -0.83 7.43 -7.15
CA GLY A 467 0.38 8.23 -6.85
C GLY A 467 0.19 9.15 -5.64
N SER A 468 0.93 10.27 -5.60
CA SER A 468 0.80 11.27 -4.53
C SER A 468 -0.63 11.81 -4.47
N THR A 469 -1.15 12.02 -3.26
CA THR A 469 -2.56 12.37 -3.03
C THR A 469 -2.70 13.54 -2.05
N ALA A 470 -3.72 14.37 -2.25
CA ALA A 470 -4.21 15.32 -1.26
C ALA A 470 -5.06 14.63 -0.18
N GLY A 471 -5.38 13.35 -0.39
CA GLY A 471 -6.12 12.50 0.53
C GLY A 471 -7.58 12.88 0.62
N ILE A 472 -8.17 13.40 -0.47
CA ILE A 472 -9.59 13.78 -0.55
C ILE A 472 -10.36 12.68 -1.28
N ARG A 473 -11.48 12.26 -0.68
CA ARG A 473 -12.24 11.07 -1.08
C ARG A 473 -13.43 11.44 -1.96
N VAL A 474 -13.93 10.46 -2.70
CA VAL A 474 -15.15 10.60 -3.52
C VAL A 474 -16.31 11.20 -2.73
N GLY A 475 -16.94 12.22 -3.31
CA GLY A 475 -18.06 12.95 -2.71
C GLY A 475 -17.69 13.94 -1.60
N GLU A 476 -16.43 14.01 -1.17
CA GLU A 476 -15.94 15.11 -0.35
C GLU A 476 -15.82 16.39 -1.17
N ARG A 477 -15.91 17.52 -0.47
CA ARG A 477 -15.89 18.85 -1.09
C ARG A 477 -15.06 19.84 -0.29
N LEU A 478 -14.43 20.76 -1.03
CA LEU A 478 -13.63 21.87 -0.52
C LEU A 478 -13.55 22.98 -1.57
N PRO A 479 -13.31 24.25 -1.16
CA PRO A 479 -13.19 25.34 -2.12
C PRO A 479 -11.87 25.27 -2.89
N VAL A 480 -11.84 25.83 -4.11
CA VAL A 480 -10.66 25.84 -4.99
C VAL A 480 -9.42 26.40 -4.28
N ARG A 481 -9.57 27.46 -3.47
CA ARG A 481 -8.47 28.02 -2.67
C ARG A 481 -7.80 27.02 -1.73
N GLU A 482 -8.54 26.07 -1.17
CA GLU A 482 -7.91 25.04 -0.32
C GLU A 482 -7.36 23.91 -1.18
N LEU A 483 -8.07 23.54 -2.24
CA LEU A 483 -7.66 22.46 -3.13
C LEU A 483 -6.33 22.75 -3.85
N LEU A 484 -6.04 24.01 -4.16
CA LEU A 484 -4.76 24.43 -4.72
C LEU A 484 -3.57 24.16 -3.77
N TYR A 485 -3.78 24.20 -2.44
CA TYR A 485 -2.77 23.71 -1.50
C TYR A 485 -2.62 22.19 -1.56
N GLY A 486 -3.72 21.44 -1.66
CA GLY A 486 -3.71 19.99 -1.88
C GLY A 486 -3.02 19.58 -3.20
N LEU A 487 -3.10 20.43 -4.22
CA LEU A 487 -2.38 20.27 -5.49
C LEU A 487 -0.87 20.50 -5.32
N LEU A 488 -0.48 21.61 -4.70
CA LEU A 488 0.89 22.11 -4.76
C LEU A 488 1.81 21.58 -3.65
N LEU A 489 1.29 21.41 -2.43
CA LEU A 489 2.10 21.02 -1.26
C LEU A 489 2.42 19.51 -1.27
N PRO A 490 1.44 18.60 -1.12
CA PRO A 490 1.69 17.16 -1.09
C PRO A 490 1.80 16.57 -2.50
N SER A 491 1.64 17.41 -3.54
CA SER A 491 1.65 17.00 -4.95
C SER A 491 0.45 16.14 -5.36
N GLY A 492 -0.76 16.40 -4.83
CA GLY A 492 -1.95 15.56 -5.01
C GLY A 492 -2.39 15.39 -6.47
N ASN A 493 -2.34 14.15 -6.97
CA ASN A 493 -2.81 13.78 -8.31
C ASN A 493 -4.33 13.82 -8.40
N ASP A 494 -4.99 13.39 -7.33
CA ASP A 494 -6.43 13.52 -7.10
C ASP A 494 -6.90 14.98 -7.23
N ALA A 495 -6.18 15.92 -6.60
CA ALA A 495 -6.44 17.35 -6.72
C ALA A 495 -6.26 17.89 -8.14
N SER A 496 -5.23 17.43 -8.87
CA SER A 496 -5.03 17.75 -10.29
C SER A 496 -6.22 17.35 -11.15
N VAL A 497 -6.70 16.12 -11.00
CA VAL A 497 -7.83 15.60 -11.79
C VAL A 497 -9.11 16.32 -11.41
N ALA A 498 -9.38 16.52 -10.11
CA ALA A 498 -10.57 17.22 -9.66
C ALA A 498 -10.64 18.67 -10.19
N LEU A 499 -9.53 19.42 -10.16
CA LEU A 499 -9.46 20.77 -10.72
C LEU A 499 -9.64 20.76 -12.25
N ALA A 500 -9.04 19.78 -12.93
CA ALA A 500 -9.15 19.66 -14.38
C ALA A 500 -10.59 19.34 -14.82
N GLU A 501 -11.27 18.42 -14.14
CA GLU A 501 -12.68 18.11 -14.40
C GLU A 501 -13.60 19.30 -14.11
N HIS A 502 -13.34 20.04 -13.02
CA HIS A 502 -14.13 21.18 -12.60
C HIS A 502 -14.05 22.34 -13.60
N PHE A 503 -12.84 22.70 -14.04
CA PHE A 503 -12.62 23.83 -14.95
C PHE A 503 -12.68 23.47 -16.43
N GLY A 504 -12.47 22.20 -16.78
CA GLY A 504 -12.45 21.73 -18.17
C GLY A 504 -13.68 22.13 -18.98
N ARG A 505 -14.87 22.02 -18.39
CA ARG A 505 -16.12 22.46 -19.02
C ARG A 505 -16.14 23.95 -19.35
N ARG A 506 -15.58 24.80 -18.49
CA ARG A 506 -15.53 26.26 -18.69
C ARG A 506 -14.53 26.67 -19.77
N LEU A 507 -13.51 25.85 -20.01
CA LEU A 507 -12.42 26.10 -20.95
C LEU A 507 -12.71 25.59 -22.37
N SER A 508 -13.88 24.97 -22.58
CA SER A 508 -14.44 24.66 -23.90
C SER A 508 -14.73 25.95 -24.67
N LYS A 509 -14.31 26.04 -25.94
CA LYS A 509 -14.26 27.31 -26.69
C LYS A 509 -15.44 27.52 -27.63
N SER A 510 -16.26 26.50 -27.90
CA SER A 510 -17.39 26.65 -28.81
C SER A 510 -18.67 25.98 -28.30
N LYS A 511 -19.83 26.56 -28.61
CA LYS A 511 -21.14 25.88 -28.46
C LYS A 511 -21.29 24.68 -29.41
N GLU A 512 -20.33 24.48 -30.32
CA GLU A 512 -20.26 23.40 -31.30
C GLU A 512 -19.30 22.27 -30.87
N ASP A 513 -18.54 22.46 -29.79
CA ASP A 513 -17.80 21.40 -29.11
C ASP A 513 -18.90 20.51 -28.53
N SER A 514 -19.07 19.29 -29.07
CA SER A 514 -20.17 18.42 -28.68
C SER A 514 -20.17 18.21 -27.16
N GLU A 515 -21.35 18.10 -26.55
CA GLU A 515 -21.50 17.71 -25.14
C GLU A 515 -20.83 16.36 -24.80
N ASP A 516 -20.28 15.66 -25.81
CA ASP A 516 -19.66 14.34 -25.74
C ASP A 516 -18.16 14.35 -25.36
N ILE A 517 -17.48 15.49 -25.32
CA ILE A 517 -16.04 15.54 -24.97
C ILE A 517 -15.85 15.60 -23.45
N ASP A 518 -14.97 14.75 -22.92
CA ASP A 518 -14.68 14.68 -21.49
C ASP A 518 -14.12 16.03 -20.98
N PRO A 519 -14.64 16.60 -19.87
CA PRO A 519 -14.09 17.81 -19.27
C PRO A 519 -12.58 17.74 -19.03
N LEU A 520 -12.06 16.57 -18.66
CA LEU A 520 -10.64 16.36 -18.47
C LEU A 520 -9.85 16.63 -19.75
N ASP A 521 -10.36 16.18 -20.90
CA ASP A 521 -9.72 16.38 -22.22
C ASP A 521 -9.72 17.86 -22.62
N HIS A 522 -10.79 18.60 -22.32
CA HIS A 522 -10.83 20.05 -22.53
C HIS A 522 -9.77 20.78 -21.70
N PHE A 523 -9.54 20.35 -20.46
CA PHE A 523 -8.50 20.93 -19.63
C PHE A 523 -7.11 20.61 -20.18
N ILE A 524 -6.85 19.36 -20.62
CA ILE A 524 -5.58 18.96 -21.24
C ILE A 524 -5.33 19.75 -22.55
N ALA A 525 -6.37 19.96 -23.36
CA ALA A 525 -6.27 20.83 -24.53
C ALA A 525 -5.90 22.27 -24.14
N GLU A 526 -6.46 22.80 -23.06
CA GLU A 526 -6.08 24.12 -22.55
C GLU A 526 -4.65 24.16 -22.00
N MET A 527 -4.16 23.09 -21.37
CA MET A 527 -2.75 22.98 -20.96
C MET A 527 -1.81 23.14 -22.15
N ASN A 528 -2.09 22.47 -23.26
CA ASN A 528 -1.28 22.57 -24.48
C ASN A 528 -1.41 23.94 -25.16
N ARG A 529 -2.62 24.51 -25.26
CA ARG A 529 -2.80 25.90 -25.75
C ARG A 529 -2.09 26.92 -24.86
N THR A 530 -2.05 26.68 -23.55
CA THR A 530 -1.31 27.54 -22.61
C THR A 530 0.19 27.39 -22.79
N ALA A 531 0.68 26.16 -23.00
CA ALA A 531 2.08 25.89 -23.33
C ALA A 531 2.53 26.72 -24.55
N GLU A 532 1.74 26.72 -25.64
CA GLU A 532 2.00 27.56 -26.81
C GLU A 532 2.01 29.06 -26.48
N ARG A 533 1.03 29.55 -25.70
CA ARG A 533 0.94 30.97 -25.30
C ARG A 533 2.12 31.43 -24.45
N VAL A 534 2.65 30.56 -23.60
CA VAL A 534 3.84 30.82 -22.75
C VAL A 534 5.15 30.57 -23.52
N GLY A 535 5.08 30.05 -24.76
CA GLY A 535 6.24 29.79 -25.60
C GLY A 535 6.99 28.51 -25.27
N MET A 536 6.31 27.53 -24.66
CA MET A 536 6.83 26.21 -24.33
C MET A 536 6.78 25.27 -25.55
N LYS A 537 7.76 25.39 -26.45
CA LYS A 537 7.73 24.76 -27.78
C LYS A 537 8.07 23.26 -27.79
N LEU A 538 8.68 22.76 -26.72
CA LEU A 538 9.17 21.39 -26.56
C LEU A 538 8.30 20.61 -25.56
N THR A 539 7.13 21.16 -25.21
CA THR A 539 6.25 20.63 -24.18
C THR A 539 4.96 20.10 -24.77
N HIS A 540 4.56 18.92 -24.32
CA HIS A 540 3.24 18.36 -24.56
C HIS A 540 2.69 17.70 -23.30
N PHE A 541 1.43 18.00 -22.98
CA PHE A 541 0.73 17.47 -21.82
C PHE A 541 -0.34 16.46 -22.25
N GLU A 542 -0.31 15.26 -21.65
CA GLU A 542 -1.31 14.19 -21.82
C GLU A 542 -2.20 14.04 -20.59
N ASN A 543 -1.82 14.65 -19.46
CA ASN A 543 -2.57 14.60 -18.21
C ASN A 543 -2.20 15.79 -17.29
N PRO A 544 -3.05 16.14 -16.30
CA PRO A 544 -2.83 17.28 -15.42
C PRO A 544 -1.95 16.99 -14.20
N HIS A 545 -1.52 15.74 -13.96
CA HIS A 545 -0.87 15.35 -12.70
C HIS A 545 0.61 15.00 -12.85
N GLY A 546 1.07 14.60 -14.04
CA GLY A 546 2.45 14.21 -14.28
C GLY A 546 2.75 12.72 -14.20
N LEU A 547 1.75 11.83 -14.35
CA LEU A 547 2.08 10.40 -14.47
C LEU A 547 2.60 10.14 -15.88
N THR A 548 3.50 9.17 -16.00
CA THR A 548 4.11 8.81 -17.28
C THR A 548 3.05 8.36 -18.27
N ALA A 549 3.00 9.05 -19.40
CA ALA A 549 2.19 8.73 -20.56
C ALA A 549 3.03 9.02 -21.81
N ALA A 550 2.80 8.25 -22.88
CA ALA A 550 3.50 8.48 -24.15
C ALA A 550 3.18 9.89 -24.65
N GLY A 551 4.20 10.68 -24.99
CA GLY A 551 4.04 12.08 -25.40
C GLY A 551 4.01 13.10 -24.26
N HIS A 552 3.92 12.69 -22.99
CA HIS A 552 3.89 13.60 -21.84
C HIS A 552 5.28 14.08 -21.43
N GLN A 553 5.82 15.07 -22.13
CA GLN A 553 7.19 15.51 -21.96
C GLN A 553 7.32 17.03 -22.01
N SER A 554 8.41 17.53 -21.44
CA SER A 554 8.80 18.94 -21.51
C SER A 554 10.32 19.04 -21.42
N SER A 555 10.85 20.26 -21.45
CA SER A 555 12.28 20.56 -21.39
C SER A 555 12.58 21.48 -20.20
N ALA A 556 13.86 21.57 -19.80
CA ALA A 556 14.23 22.48 -18.73
C ALA A 556 14.03 23.95 -19.14
N SER A 557 14.26 24.27 -20.42
CA SER A 557 14.03 25.61 -20.97
C SER A 557 12.56 26.02 -20.96
N ASP A 558 11.64 25.09 -21.26
CA ASP A 558 10.21 25.35 -21.23
C ASP A 558 9.67 25.46 -19.81
N LEU A 559 10.11 24.60 -18.90
CA LEU A 559 9.74 24.69 -17.49
C LEU A 559 10.24 25.98 -16.85
N LEU A 560 11.40 26.51 -17.26
CA LEU A 560 11.88 27.82 -16.82
C LEU A 560 10.90 28.94 -17.20
N ARG A 561 10.39 28.93 -18.44
CA ARG A 561 9.38 29.91 -18.91
C ARG A 561 8.09 29.81 -18.10
N LEU A 562 7.60 28.59 -17.91
CA LEU A 562 6.39 28.36 -17.13
C LEU A 562 6.55 28.77 -15.67
N ALA A 563 7.70 28.46 -15.07
CA ALA A 563 8.00 28.83 -13.69
C ALA A 563 8.09 30.35 -13.55
N SER A 564 8.79 31.05 -14.45
CA SER A 564 8.85 32.53 -14.44
C SER A 564 7.46 33.15 -14.61
N ALA A 565 6.66 32.66 -15.56
CA ALA A 565 5.29 33.13 -15.76
C ALA A 565 4.42 32.91 -14.51
N SER A 566 4.53 31.74 -13.88
CA SER A 566 3.77 31.41 -12.67
C SER A 566 4.22 32.23 -11.45
N MET A 567 5.52 32.46 -11.30
CA MET A 567 6.09 33.25 -10.20
C MET A 567 5.78 34.75 -10.30
N LYS A 568 5.13 35.22 -11.37
CA LYS A 568 4.57 36.58 -11.47
C LYS A 568 3.18 36.71 -10.83
N LEU A 569 2.47 35.59 -10.64
CA LEU A 569 1.16 35.57 -10.00
C LEU A 569 1.37 35.57 -8.47
N PRO A 570 0.93 36.61 -7.73
CA PRO A 570 1.15 36.70 -6.27
C PRO A 570 0.61 35.49 -5.52
N ASP A 571 -0.60 35.04 -5.85
CA ASP A 571 -1.21 33.85 -5.23
C ASP A 571 -0.36 32.60 -5.49
N PHE A 572 0.15 32.38 -6.70
CA PHE A 572 1.00 31.21 -6.96
C PHE A 572 2.24 31.22 -6.05
N ARG A 573 2.89 32.38 -5.89
CA ARG A 573 4.08 32.54 -5.03
C ARG A 573 3.76 32.18 -3.58
N ASP A 574 2.64 32.66 -3.06
CA ASP A 574 2.21 32.40 -1.68
C ASP A 574 1.95 30.91 -1.44
N TYR A 575 1.29 30.24 -2.39
CA TYR A 575 0.95 28.82 -2.25
C TYR A 575 2.21 27.95 -2.32
N VAL A 576 3.10 28.18 -3.29
CA VAL A 576 4.31 27.35 -3.42
C VAL A 576 5.34 27.64 -2.34
N GLY A 577 5.30 28.84 -1.73
CA GLY A 577 6.10 29.22 -0.56
C GLY A 577 5.56 28.69 0.78
N THR A 578 4.33 28.16 0.80
CA THR A 578 3.71 27.65 2.02
C THR A 578 4.29 26.28 2.38
N LYS A 579 4.80 26.14 3.60
CA LYS A 579 5.41 24.90 4.10
C LYS A 579 4.40 23.84 4.50
N GLN A 580 3.29 24.27 5.11
CA GLN A 580 2.20 23.39 5.51
C GLN A 580 0.86 24.13 5.50
N ARG A 581 -0.22 23.40 5.23
CA ARG A 581 -1.59 23.91 5.25
C ARG A 581 -2.50 22.88 5.92
N GLY A 582 -3.23 23.31 6.95
CA GLY A 582 -4.38 22.59 7.48
C GLY A 582 -5.65 23.04 6.77
N CYS A 583 -6.53 22.09 6.42
CA CYS A 583 -7.81 22.36 5.78
C CYS A 583 -8.90 21.48 6.41
N THR A 584 -10.12 22.02 6.48
CA THR A 584 -11.31 21.27 6.88
C THR A 584 -12.07 20.83 5.63
N VAL A 585 -12.42 19.55 5.57
CA VAL A 585 -13.06 18.89 4.43
C VAL A 585 -14.46 18.43 4.84
N ILE A 586 -15.43 18.57 3.93
CA ILE A 586 -16.84 18.21 4.17
C ILE A 586 -17.19 16.99 3.30
N GLY A 587 -17.68 15.91 3.90
CA GLY A 587 -18.07 14.69 3.20
C GLY A 587 -19.50 14.67 2.65
N ALA A 588 -19.79 13.70 1.78
CA ALA A 588 -21.10 13.51 1.14
C ALA A 588 -22.28 13.36 2.11
N GLY A 589 -22.02 12.93 3.35
CA GLY A 589 -23.00 12.82 4.45
C GLY A 589 -22.93 13.93 5.50
N GLY A 590 -22.22 15.03 5.22
CA GLY A 590 -22.07 16.16 6.14
C GLY A 590 -21.06 15.95 7.27
N TYR A 591 -20.31 14.84 7.27
CA TYR A 591 -19.19 14.69 8.19
C TYR A 591 -18.09 15.70 7.88
N VAL A 592 -17.35 16.07 8.91
CA VAL A 592 -16.26 17.04 8.82
C VAL A 592 -14.98 16.38 9.33
N ARG A 593 -13.89 16.54 8.59
CA ARG A 593 -12.56 16.11 9.04
C ARG A 593 -11.50 17.11 8.62
N ASN A 594 -10.37 17.10 9.32
CA ASN A 594 -9.23 17.93 8.96
C ASN A 594 -8.20 17.11 8.16
N VAL A 595 -7.53 17.79 7.24
CA VAL A 595 -6.36 17.31 6.51
C VAL A 595 -5.21 18.28 6.74
N LYS A 596 -3.99 17.74 6.75
CA LYS A 596 -2.76 18.53 6.77
C LYS A 596 -1.94 18.18 5.54
N TRP A 597 -1.60 19.20 4.79
CA TRP A 597 -0.70 19.11 3.66
C TRP A 597 0.64 19.70 4.02
N VAL A 598 1.71 19.02 3.60
CA VAL A 598 3.09 19.46 3.82
C VAL A 598 3.76 19.59 2.46
N ASN A 599 4.53 20.66 2.29
CA ASN A 599 5.22 20.92 1.05
C ASN A 599 6.35 19.92 0.84
N THR A 600 6.31 19.26 -0.31
CA THR A 600 7.34 18.29 -0.70
C THR A 600 8.70 18.93 -0.99
N ASN A 601 8.78 20.24 -1.29
CA ASN A 601 10.05 20.93 -1.54
C ASN A 601 10.81 21.20 -0.23
N LYS A 602 11.79 20.33 0.07
CA LYS A 602 12.60 20.40 1.29
C LYS A 602 13.49 21.66 1.38
N LEU A 603 13.73 22.38 0.27
CA LEU A 603 14.53 23.62 0.28
C LEU A 603 13.82 24.78 0.99
N LEU A 604 12.49 24.77 1.12
CA LEU A 604 11.74 25.81 1.83
C LEU A 604 12.12 25.94 3.31
N SER A 605 12.73 24.91 3.89
CA SER A 605 13.25 24.92 5.26
C SER A 605 14.58 25.67 5.38
N THR A 606 15.11 26.22 4.29
CA THR A 606 16.33 27.03 4.25
C THR A 606 15.98 28.46 3.84
N GLU A 607 16.67 29.44 4.42
CA GLU A 607 16.52 30.84 4.08
C GLU A 607 16.81 31.12 2.59
N GLY A 608 16.16 32.14 2.03
CA GLY A 608 16.25 32.49 0.60
C GLY A 608 15.33 31.68 -0.33
N TYR A 609 15.03 30.40 -0.04
CA TYR A 609 14.17 29.61 -0.92
C TYR A 609 12.69 29.99 -0.84
N VAL A 610 12.06 30.05 -2.02
CA VAL A 610 10.68 30.53 -2.24
C VAL A 610 9.73 29.42 -2.73
N GLY A 611 10.24 28.23 -3.06
CA GLY A 611 9.42 27.04 -3.32
C GLY A 611 9.38 26.63 -4.79
N VAL A 612 8.18 26.51 -5.35
CA VAL A 612 7.79 25.97 -6.67
C VAL A 612 7.34 24.51 -6.68
N LYS A 613 8.09 23.53 -7.21
CA LYS A 613 7.52 22.18 -7.38
C LYS A 613 8.53 21.06 -7.56
N THR A 614 8.33 19.97 -6.82
CA THR A 614 9.01 18.68 -7.01
C THR A 614 8.25 17.79 -8.00
N GLY A 615 8.93 16.83 -8.62
CA GLY A 615 8.29 15.75 -9.40
C GLY A 615 9.09 14.46 -9.37
N THR A 616 8.44 13.30 -9.25
CA THR A 616 9.12 12.00 -9.34
C THR A 616 8.24 10.97 -10.02
N THR A 617 8.77 10.30 -11.04
CA THR A 617 8.24 9.03 -11.55
C THR A 617 9.40 8.12 -11.88
N ARG A 618 9.14 6.83 -12.14
CA ARG A 618 10.18 5.90 -12.59
C ARG A 618 10.85 6.36 -13.89
N ALA A 619 10.08 6.91 -14.83
CA ALA A 619 10.61 7.37 -16.12
C ALA A 619 11.33 8.73 -16.01
N ALA A 620 10.75 9.68 -15.26
CA ALA A 620 11.31 11.02 -15.09
C ALA A 620 12.60 11.02 -14.27
N GLY A 621 12.75 10.08 -13.32
CA GLY A 621 13.70 10.26 -12.22
C GLY A 621 13.23 11.36 -11.27
N ALA A 622 14.17 12.00 -10.58
CA ALA A 622 13.86 13.05 -9.61
C ALA A 622 13.99 14.45 -10.23
N CYS A 623 12.89 15.18 -10.34
CA CYS A 623 12.81 16.53 -10.90
C CYS A 623 12.53 17.59 -9.82
N LEU A 624 13.02 18.81 -10.02
CA LEU A 624 12.77 19.95 -9.16
C LEU A 624 12.77 21.24 -9.97
N VAL A 625 11.71 22.04 -9.82
CA VAL A 625 11.70 23.46 -10.14
C VAL A 625 11.77 24.18 -8.80
N SER A 626 12.75 25.06 -8.63
CA SER A 626 12.93 25.82 -7.39
C SER A 626 13.26 27.27 -7.67
N CYS A 627 12.84 28.15 -6.77
CA CYS A 627 13.21 29.57 -6.77
C CYS A 627 13.96 29.93 -5.48
N GLU A 628 15.03 30.71 -5.59
CA GLU A 628 15.78 31.29 -4.48
C GLU A 628 15.89 32.80 -4.67
N ARG A 629 15.68 33.55 -3.57
CA ARG A 629 15.85 35.00 -3.49
C ARG A 629 17.08 35.33 -2.65
N ARG A 630 17.91 36.25 -3.12
CA ARG A 630 18.96 36.91 -2.33
C ARG A 630 18.93 38.41 -2.58
N GLY A 631 18.69 39.19 -1.53
CA GLY A 631 18.40 40.61 -1.66
C GLY A 631 17.19 40.84 -2.57
N ASP A 632 17.37 41.67 -3.59
CA ASP A 632 16.34 42.01 -4.58
C ASP A 632 16.36 41.09 -5.82
N GLU A 633 17.31 40.16 -5.90
CA GLU A 633 17.42 39.25 -7.04
C GLU A 633 16.77 37.88 -6.75
N GLU A 634 16.13 37.31 -7.78
CA GLU A 634 15.54 35.97 -7.75
C GLU A 634 16.00 35.14 -8.93
N LEU A 635 16.42 33.91 -8.65
CA LEU A 635 16.80 32.92 -9.64
C LEU A 635 15.88 31.71 -9.58
N ILE A 636 15.58 31.15 -10.75
CA ILE A 636 14.88 29.87 -10.89
C ILE A 636 15.88 28.83 -11.38
N VAL A 637 15.88 27.66 -10.74
CA VAL A 637 16.65 26.48 -11.14
C VAL A 637 15.69 25.35 -11.48
N ILE A 638 15.93 24.74 -12.64
CA ILE A 638 15.25 23.55 -13.14
C ILE A 638 16.22 22.38 -13.12
N VAL A 639 15.82 21.28 -12.51
CA VAL A 639 16.55 20.00 -12.43
C VAL A 639 15.65 18.92 -12.99
N LEU A 640 16.07 18.21 -14.03
CA LEU A 640 15.34 17.09 -14.64
C LEU A 640 16.13 15.79 -14.59
N GLY A 641 15.54 14.76 -13.99
CA GLY A 641 16.08 13.41 -13.96
C GLY A 641 17.35 13.24 -13.13
N ALA A 642 17.40 13.81 -11.92
CA ALA A 642 18.41 13.47 -10.93
C ALA A 642 18.33 11.98 -10.53
N GLN A 643 19.47 11.41 -10.12
CA GLN A 643 19.60 9.97 -9.84
C GLN A 643 18.76 9.48 -8.65
N SER A 644 18.38 10.37 -7.74
CA SER A 644 17.53 10.04 -6.59
C SER A 644 16.78 11.25 -6.06
N SER A 645 15.77 11.01 -5.22
CA SER A 645 15.00 12.09 -4.59
C SER A 645 15.84 13.04 -3.74
N GLY A 646 16.89 12.54 -3.07
CA GLY A 646 17.84 13.39 -2.34
C GLY A 646 18.77 14.16 -3.28
N ALA A 647 19.23 13.52 -4.35
CA ALA A 647 20.17 14.12 -5.31
C ALA A 647 19.60 15.38 -5.97
N ARG A 648 18.29 15.46 -6.25
CA ARG A 648 17.68 16.68 -6.83
C ARG A 648 17.97 17.94 -6.02
N TYR A 649 18.03 17.81 -4.69
CA TYR A 649 18.27 18.94 -3.78
C TYR A 649 19.75 19.29 -3.72
N VAL A 650 20.63 18.30 -3.84
CA VAL A 650 22.07 18.52 -3.98
C VAL A 650 22.34 19.23 -5.31
N ASP A 651 21.79 18.71 -6.42
CA ASP A 651 21.91 19.29 -7.75
C ASP A 651 21.42 20.74 -7.77
N ALA A 652 20.20 21.00 -7.27
CA ALA A 652 19.66 22.35 -7.22
C ALA A 652 20.51 23.29 -6.37
N ARG A 653 20.95 22.88 -5.18
CA ARG A 653 21.85 23.73 -4.34
C ARG A 653 23.16 24.01 -5.04
N ASN A 654 23.77 23.03 -5.70
CA ASN A 654 25.02 23.24 -6.44
C ASN A 654 24.84 24.22 -7.60
N LEU A 655 23.72 24.14 -8.32
CA LEU A 655 23.39 25.07 -9.40
C LEU A 655 23.12 26.49 -8.89
N PHE A 656 22.36 26.64 -7.79
CA PHE A 656 22.15 27.94 -7.15
C PHE A 656 23.46 28.55 -6.66
N ARG A 657 24.29 27.78 -5.96
CA ARG A 657 25.62 28.24 -5.50
C ARG A 657 26.48 28.73 -6.66
N PHE A 658 26.54 27.93 -7.72
CA PHE A 658 27.23 28.31 -8.95
C PHE A 658 26.70 29.65 -9.48
N ALA A 659 25.38 29.77 -9.68
CA ALA A 659 24.78 30.98 -10.24
C ALA A 659 25.04 32.23 -9.39
N TRP A 660 24.90 32.14 -8.06
CA TRP A 660 25.16 33.28 -7.16
C TRP A 660 26.63 33.68 -7.10
N ARG A 661 27.55 32.71 -7.24
CA ARG A 661 28.98 33.00 -7.36
C ARG A 661 29.28 33.73 -8.66
N GLU A 662 28.76 33.25 -9.79
CA GLU A 662 28.97 33.88 -11.09
C GLU A 662 28.30 35.27 -11.19
N ARG A 663 27.22 35.53 -10.43
CA ARG A 663 26.60 36.85 -10.30
C ARG A 663 27.34 37.82 -9.36
N GLY A 664 28.44 37.39 -8.74
CA GLY A 664 29.32 38.27 -7.98
C GLY A 664 29.05 38.36 -6.48
N GLY A 665 28.44 37.34 -5.87
CA GLY A 665 28.39 37.13 -4.41
C GLY A 665 27.89 38.35 -3.62
N VAL A 666 26.58 38.46 -3.40
CA VAL A 666 26.07 39.39 -2.39
C VAL A 666 26.58 38.89 -1.03
N GLU A 667 27.52 39.63 -0.42
CA GLU A 667 27.98 39.46 0.97
C GLU A 667 26.84 39.55 1.97
#